data_AF-A0A173VGJ1-F1
#
_entry.id   AF-A0A173VGJ1-F1
#
_cell.length_a   1.000
_cell.length_b   1.000
_cell.length_c   1.000
_cell.angle_alpha   90.00
_cell.angle_beta   90.00
_cell.angle_gamma   90.00
#
_symmetry.space_group_name_H-M   'P 1'
#
loop_
_entity.id
_entity.type
_entity.pdbx_description
1 polymer ?
#
loop_
_entity_poly.entity_id
_entity_poly.type
_entity_poly.pdbx_seq_one_letter_code
_entity_poly.pdbx_strand_id
1 'polypeptide(L)'
;MDRVLQRRDTASNWAKFNPVLSEGEIGIVIDGGKGYKIGDGVTHWNDLEYPSNPTSVVGTIGDSEVAVINQKGVSSLVGLDTYPVFSDTKPYVKGEIVNYGGLLYEFTADHEAGAWIGTDARETSLKEEVTKELTIKSQGFTCSNPITNEIIKEIFYAKKDFPVYFSLALNYLATDNKYHNRLYVINKYTDKVVDSIFDFSYDTFDECKVGLTDDIYLNGSNPIRSAVAINNNYRRTNERIEDNIFTSYYSLDACPNIKNYIESSLKLTDDSITNLYIKELVVPDINIGDIKNIRLNLCIFVGSKYYNACYIDLNPTGVYTVFENAYDTFDECANNCNGVIYNEKNKAGALIEYSGIKNFTLTRSPLWNHDLTIDFAPTIKNYLNKFTIEKINDYFDVTDNLIFKTSDMILKDQFFNGSSYIESKGYSVSQPILCKAGITYKYNFDKAGMGNNINCCKVDKYGLNPVAFTVNLSPDDSTATFSFTEDTYVRINCGRNLDSIILTEESIFPDPFSYSQGGNILNESFILNESQKKQVENISENAINNLANKIIAWDGDSIAAGDKGTPWASIIMSKNKMIGKNFSVGGATITSGTTTSSGINRHWVSYNIDTIHQQYPALDYLILEGGSNDADLESQIQIGIFDPLDFDGPFDNTTFHGALDYLFSKAITYYPGTKIGFIIAVKMGKGKYSSVSNRRDFFDKIKLVCEKWGIPYIDLWKTSPMNPNMSVYWNPDLTPEENIAQGYYYADSQHPTTVGYNYTAPMIESWIKTL
;
A
#
# COMPACT_ATOMS: atom_id res chain seq x y z
N MET A 1 24.85 27.82 -70.88
CA MET A 1 24.52 26.90 -69.77
C MET A 1 23.21 26.25 -70.12
N ASP A 2 23.25 24.98 -70.50
CA ASP A 2 22.03 24.22 -70.78
C ASP A 2 21.36 23.91 -69.45
N ARG A 3 20.10 24.33 -69.31
CA ARG A 3 19.28 24.06 -68.13
C ARG A 3 18.40 22.86 -68.43
N VAL A 4 18.62 21.75 -67.71
CA VAL A 4 17.68 20.63 -67.70
C VAL A 4 16.49 21.05 -66.82
N LEU A 5 15.31 21.11 -67.42
CA LEU A 5 14.06 21.33 -66.70
C LEU A 5 13.29 20.02 -66.64
N GLN A 6 13.00 19.55 -65.42
CA GLN A 6 12.10 18.44 -65.19
C GLN A 6 10.69 18.79 -65.65
N ARG A 7 9.93 17.80 -66.12
CA ARG A 7 8.59 18.03 -66.64
C ARG A 7 7.69 18.56 -65.52
N ARG A 8 7.00 19.65 -65.79
CA ARG A 8 6.25 20.38 -64.76
C ARG A 8 5.03 21.04 -65.35
N ASP A 9 3.93 21.03 -64.62
CA ASP A 9 2.66 21.62 -65.03
C ASP A 9 1.74 21.88 -63.82
N THR A 10 0.61 22.52 -64.06
CA THR A 10 -0.46 22.72 -63.07
C THR A 10 -1.17 21.39 -62.77
N ALA A 11 -1.71 21.24 -61.56
CA ALA A 11 -2.46 20.04 -61.17
C ALA A 11 -3.62 19.75 -62.13
N SER A 12 -4.31 20.81 -62.58
CA SER A 12 -5.41 20.70 -63.54
C SER A 12 -4.96 20.19 -64.91
N ASN A 13 -3.83 20.69 -65.43
CA ASN A 13 -3.30 20.22 -66.70
C ASN A 13 -2.79 18.78 -66.60
N TRP A 14 -2.09 18.43 -65.53
CA TRP A 14 -1.68 17.06 -65.30
C TRP A 14 -2.85 16.08 -65.28
N ALA A 15 -3.93 16.42 -64.56
CA ALA A 15 -5.13 15.59 -64.50
C ALA A 15 -5.86 15.49 -65.84
N LYS A 16 -5.91 16.61 -66.59
CA LYS A 16 -6.60 16.71 -67.88
C LYS A 16 -5.89 15.95 -68.99
N PHE A 17 -4.57 16.11 -69.09
CA PHE A 17 -3.78 15.49 -70.16
C PHE A 17 -3.35 14.05 -69.80
N ASN A 18 -3.29 13.75 -68.50
CA ASN A 18 -3.01 12.43 -67.93
C ASN A 18 -1.89 11.65 -68.66
N PRO A 19 -0.70 12.21 -68.90
CA PRO A 19 0.32 11.56 -69.71
C PRO A 19 0.97 10.38 -68.96
N VAL A 20 1.51 9.40 -69.71
CA VAL A 20 2.50 8.45 -69.17
C VAL A 20 3.86 9.15 -69.10
N LEU A 21 4.51 9.08 -67.93
CA LEU A 21 5.87 9.56 -67.73
C LEU A 21 6.86 8.43 -68.01
N SER A 22 7.99 8.73 -68.63
CA SER A 22 9.05 7.74 -68.88
C SER A 22 9.57 7.15 -67.57
N GLU A 23 10.13 5.94 -67.60
CA GLU A 23 10.71 5.33 -66.40
C GLU A 23 11.79 6.23 -65.79
N GLY A 24 11.63 6.60 -64.52
CA GLY A 24 12.50 7.53 -63.80
C GLY A 24 12.28 9.03 -64.09
N GLU A 25 11.35 9.39 -64.99
CA GLU A 25 11.01 10.80 -65.27
C GLU A 25 10.24 11.43 -64.11
N ILE A 26 10.68 12.59 -63.62
CA ILE A 26 10.04 13.31 -62.52
C ILE A 26 9.03 14.32 -63.06
N GLY A 27 7.76 14.16 -62.70
CA GLY A 27 6.71 15.14 -62.97
C GLY A 27 6.41 15.99 -61.73
N ILE A 28 6.44 17.32 -61.89
CA ILE A 28 6.30 18.29 -60.79
C ILE A 28 5.01 19.10 -60.94
N VAL A 29 4.26 19.25 -59.85
CA VAL A 29 3.09 20.15 -59.77
C VAL A 29 3.53 21.55 -59.31
N ILE A 30 3.20 22.60 -60.06
CA ILE A 30 3.76 23.96 -59.84
C ILE A 30 2.79 24.99 -59.24
N ASP A 31 1.50 24.68 -59.17
CA ASP A 31 0.43 25.61 -58.79
C ASP A 31 -0.06 25.42 -57.34
N GLY A 32 0.78 24.86 -56.47
CA GLY A 32 0.54 24.80 -55.02
C GLY A 32 -0.13 23.51 -54.51
N GLY A 33 -0.51 22.57 -55.40
CA GLY A 33 -0.78 21.18 -54.99
C GLY A 33 0.52 20.49 -54.61
N LYS A 34 0.62 19.88 -53.41
CA LYS A 34 1.85 19.21 -52.97
C LYS A 34 2.06 17.91 -53.76
N GLY A 35 3.22 17.77 -54.42
CA GLY A 35 3.78 16.47 -54.80
C GLY A 35 4.61 16.45 -56.09
N TYR A 36 5.44 15.42 -56.23
CA TYR A 36 6.06 14.98 -57.48
C TYR A 36 5.77 13.49 -57.64
N LYS A 37 5.63 13.01 -58.88
CA LYS A 37 5.54 11.58 -59.19
C LYS A 37 6.72 11.18 -60.05
N ILE A 38 7.13 9.91 -59.94
CA ILE A 38 8.19 9.33 -60.76
C ILE A 38 7.52 8.36 -61.72
N GLY A 39 7.75 8.54 -63.01
CA GLY A 39 7.23 7.63 -64.03
C GLY A 39 7.82 6.22 -63.90
N ASP A 40 7.00 5.22 -64.16
CA ASP A 40 7.40 3.82 -64.33
C ASP A 40 7.45 3.41 -65.81
N GLY A 41 7.23 4.37 -66.73
CA GLY A 41 7.22 4.17 -68.18
C GLY A 41 5.92 3.60 -68.75
N VAL A 42 4.93 3.25 -67.92
CA VAL A 42 3.70 2.55 -68.36
C VAL A 42 2.41 3.12 -67.78
N THR A 43 2.44 3.65 -66.56
CA THR A 43 1.27 4.12 -65.83
C THR A 43 0.99 5.60 -66.14
N HIS A 44 -0.28 5.95 -66.34
CA HIS A 44 -0.68 7.34 -66.60
C HIS A 44 -0.59 8.17 -65.32
N TRP A 45 -0.34 9.47 -65.44
CA TRP A 45 -0.15 10.40 -64.30
C TRP A 45 -1.17 10.27 -63.17
N ASN A 46 -2.46 10.13 -63.50
CA ASN A 46 -3.55 10.03 -62.53
C ASN A 46 -3.46 8.74 -61.71
N ASP A 47 -2.93 7.67 -62.31
CA ASP A 47 -2.84 6.34 -61.73
C ASP A 47 -1.44 6.05 -61.12
N LEU A 48 -0.43 6.88 -61.42
CA LEU A 48 0.91 6.77 -60.81
C LEU A 48 0.85 7.06 -59.31
N GLU A 49 1.58 6.29 -58.50
CA GLU A 49 1.67 6.52 -57.06
C GLU A 49 2.63 7.69 -56.74
N TYR A 50 2.41 8.34 -55.61
CA TYR A 50 3.39 9.28 -55.07
C TYR A 50 4.54 8.51 -54.40
N PRO A 51 5.80 8.96 -54.55
CA PRO A 51 6.93 8.33 -53.88
C PRO A 51 6.69 8.33 -52.37
N SER A 52 6.72 7.14 -51.76
CA SER A 52 6.69 6.99 -50.31
C SER A 52 7.95 7.62 -49.72
N ASN A 53 7.82 8.77 -49.06
CA ASN A 53 8.88 9.35 -48.23
C ASN A 53 9.38 8.26 -47.25
N PRO A 54 10.69 8.19 -46.91
CA PRO A 54 11.16 7.25 -45.90
C PRO A 54 10.39 7.55 -44.60
N THR A 55 9.73 6.53 -44.05
CA THR A 55 8.89 6.56 -42.83
C THR A 55 7.89 7.71 -42.76
N SER A 56 6.62 7.39 -42.98
CA SER A 56 5.45 8.27 -42.83
C SER A 56 5.63 9.29 -41.71
N VAL A 57 5.54 10.58 -42.06
CA VAL A 57 5.49 11.66 -41.07
C VAL A 57 4.18 11.51 -40.30
N VAL A 58 4.25 11.09 -39.04
CA VAL A 58 3.08 10.81 -38.21
C VAL A 58 2.68 12.03 -37.38
N GLY A 59 1.38 12.16 -37.08
CA GLY A 59 0.83 13.23 -36.22
C GLY A 59 0.58 12.80 -34.78
N THR A 60 0.80 11.54 -34.47
CA THR A 60 0.55 10.92 -33.16
C THR A 60 1.73 10.03 -32.78
N ILE A 61 1.89 9.81 -31.48
CA ILE A 61 2.84 8.81 -30.97
C ILE A 61 2.39 7.40 -31.38
N GLY A 62 3.36 6.50 -31.54
CA GLY A 62 3.17 5.10 -31.90
C GLY A 62 4.36 4.27 -31.44
N ASP A 63 4.49 3.04 -31.93
CA ASP A 63 5.52 2.06 -31.55
C ASP A 63 6.76 2.06 -32.48
N SER A 64 6.80 2.95 -33.47
CA SER A 64 7.89 3.02 -34.44
C SER A 64 9.12 3.74 -33.89
N GLU A 65 10.28 3.06 -33.92
CA GLU A 65 11.58 3.65 -33.57
C GLU A 65 12.14 4.59 -34.65
N VAL A 66 11.59 4.55 -35.86
CA VAL A 66 12.13 5.22 -37.06
C VAL A 66 11.17 6.22 -37.70
N ALA A 67 9.94 6.35 -37.19
CA ALA A 67 8.97 7.32 -37.67
C ALA A 67 9.31 8.74 -37.20
N VAL A 68 9.15 9.71 -38.09
CA VAL A 68 9.33 11.14 -37.77
C VAL A 68 7.97 11.73 -37.38
N ILE A 69 7.86 12.33 -36.18
CA ILE A 69 6.65 13.06 -35.77
C ILE A 69 6.68 14.47 -36.35
N ASN A 70 5.55 14.95 -36.90
CA ASN A 70 5.46 16.34 -37.36
C ASN A 70 5.40 17.36 -36.21
N GLN A 71 5.81 18.60 -36.47
CA GLN A 71 5.82 19.68 -35.49
C GLN A 71 4.48 19.90 -34.79
N LYS A 72 3.34 19.73 -35.51
CA LYS A 72 2.00 19.85 -34.93
C LYS A 72 1.72 18.76 -33.90
N GLY A 73 2.12 17.51 -34.18
CA GLY A 73 2.01 16.39 -33.25
C GLY A 73 2.87 16.59 -32.00
N VAL A 74 4.09 17.11 -32.17
CA VAL A 74 4.94 17.47 -31.02
C VAL A 74 4.33 18.59 -30.19
N SER A 75 3.82 19.66 -30.82
CA SER A 75 3.20 20.77 -30.08
C SER A 75 1.95 20.36 -29.32
N SER A 76 1.11 19.47 -29.88
CA SER A 76 -0.06 18.92 -29.18
C SER A 76 0.34 17.97 -28.05
N LEU A 77 1.38 17.14 -28.25
CA LEU A 77 1.84 16.19 -27.24
C LEU A 77 2.39 16.89 -25.99
N VAL A 78 3.17 17.96 -26.16
CA VAL A 78 3.72 18.73 -25.04
C VAL A 78 2.75 19.80 -24.52
N GLY A 79 1.58 19.94 -25.14
CA GLY A 79 0.56 20.94 -24.76
C GLY A 79 0.92 22.38 -25.12
N LEU A 80 1.87 22.61 -26.02
CA LEU A 80 2.26 23.95 -26.48
C LEU A 80 1.14 24.65 -27.27
N ASP A 81 0.29 23.88 -27.95
CA ASP A 81 -0.86 24.39 -28.71
C ASP A 81 -2.07 24.75 -27.84
N THR A 82 -2.02 24.47 -26.53
CA THR A 82 -3.03 24.94 -25.56
C THR A 82 -2.92 26.43 -25.30
N TYR A 83 -1.78 27.05 -25.63
CA TYR A 83 -1.56 28.49 -25.54
C TYR A 83 -1.93 29.18 -26.86
N PRO A 84 -2.62 30.33 -26.80
CA PRO A 84 -3.04 31.04 -28.01
C PRO A 84 -1.83 31.54 -28.80
N VAL A 85 -1.88 31.41 -30.13
CA VAL A 85 -0.89 32.03 -31.00
C VAL A 85 -1.06 33.56 -30.95
N PHE A 86 0.06 34.28 -30.87
CA PHE A 86 0.03 35.75 -30.90
C PHE A 86 -0.67 36.27 -32.16
N SER A 87 -1.46 37.33 -31.99
CA SER A 87 -2.21 38.01 -33.04
C SER A 87 -2.00 39.51 -32.92
N ASP A 88 -1.57 40.13 -34.01
CA ASP A 88 -1.40 41.58 -34.13
C ASP A 88 -2.72 42.37 -34.13
N THR A 89 -3.85 41.68 -34.19
CA THR A 89 -5.19 42.30 -34.11
C THR A 89 -5.79 42.26 -32.70
N LYS A 90 -5.15 41.55 -31.77
CA LYS A 90 -5.62 41.37 -30.39
C LYS A 90 -4.67 42.11 -29.44
N PRO A 91 -5.19 42.93 -28.50
CA PRO A 91 -4.37 43.40 -27.38
C PRO A 91 -4.13 42.26 -26.37
N TYR A 92 -3.00 42.34 -25.67
CA TYR A 92 -2.62 41.42 -24.60
C TYR A 92 -2.29 42.18 -23.32
N VAL A 93 -2.55 41.59 -22.16
CA VAL A 93 -2.24 42.21 -20.86
C VAL A 93 -1.05 41.52 -20.20
N LYS A 94 -0.38 42.24 -19.29
CA LYS A 94 0.72 41.70 -18.49
C LYS A 94 0.32 40.38 -17.80
N GLY A 95 1.14 39.35 -17.99
CA GLY A 95 0.98 38.00 -17.46
C GLY A 95 0.32 37.03 -18.44
N GLU A 96 -0.29 37.51 -19.54
CA GLU A 96 -0.79 36.60 -20.58
C GLU A 96 0.37 35.90 -21.27
N ILE A 97 0.18 34.60 -21.52
CA ILE A 97 1.16 33.75 -22.20
C ILE A 97 0.65 33.43 -23.60
N VAL A 98 1.48 33.69 -24.59
CA VAL A 98 1.20 33.39 -26.00
C VAL A 98 2.28 32.52 -26.59
N ASN A 99 1.89 31.74 -27.60
CA ASN A 99 2.82 31.10 -28.50
C ASN A 99 3.18 32.08 -29.63
N TYR A 100 4.45 32.45 -29.71
CA TYR A 100 4.95 33.27 -30.82
C TYR A 100 6.23 32.65 -31.38
N GLY A 101 6.24 32.35 -32.69
CA GLY A 101 7.39 31.72 -33.35
C GLY A 101 7.71 30.30 -32.86
N GLY A 102 6.80 29.63 -32.14
CA GLY A 102 7.02 28.29 -31.58
C GLY A 102 7.63 28.28 -30.18
N LEU A 103 7.73 29.44 -29.52
CA LEU A 103 8.16 29.59 -28.13
C LEU A 103 7.04 30.24 -27.31
N LEU A 104 7.07 30.05 -25.99
CA LEU A 104 6.13 30.69 -25.07
C LEU A 104 6.72 31.99 -24.55
N TYR A 105 5.91 33.04 -24.60
CA TYR A 105 6.25 34.34 -24.05
C TYR A 105 5.15 34.81 -23.11
N GLU A 106 5.56 35.24 -21.92
CA GLU A 106 4.71 35.93 -20.95
C GLU A 106 4.87 37.44 -21.15
N PHE A 107 3.78 38.15 -21.38
CA PHE A 107 3.81 39.61 -21.43
C PHE A 107 4.19 40.19 -20.07
N THR A 108 5.20 41.04 -20.03
CA THR A 108 5.70 41.72 -18.83
C THR A 108 5.12 43.12 -18.64
N ALA A 109 4.42 43.62 -19.66
CA ALA A 109 3.60 44.83 -19.68
C ALA A 109 2.44 44.63 -20.67
N ASP A 110 1.43 45.50 -20.62
CA ASP A 110 0.32 45.46 -21.58
C ASP A 110 0.81 45.77 -22.99
N HIS A 111 0.26 45.07 -23.97
CA HIS A 111 0.58 45.15 -25.39
C HIS A 111 -0.70 45.47 -26.16
N GLU A 112 -0.78 46.68 -26.71
CA GLU A 112 -1.91 47.07 -27.57
C GLU A 112 -1.95 46.25 -28.86
N ALA A 113 -3.12 46.16 -29.51
CA ALA A 113 -3.23 45.49 -30.79
C ALA A 113 -2.26 46.10 -31.82
N GLY A 114 -1.26 45.33 -32.22
CA GLY A 114 -0.22 45.77 -33.12
C GLY A 114 0.84 44.69 -33.34
N ALA A 115 1.88 45.02 -34.10
CA ALA A 115 2.96 44.08 -34.38
C ALA A 115 3.74 43.71 -33.11
N TRP A 116 4.32 42.51 -33.08
CA TRP A 116 5.17 42.04 -31.99
C TRP A 116 6.33 43.01 -31.71
N ILE A 117 6.42 43.52 -30.48
CA ILE A 117 7.45 44.48 -30.05
C ILE A 117 8.61 43.75 -29.36
N GLY A 118 8.32 42.74 -28.54
CA GLY A 118 9.30 41.80 -27.98
C GLY A 118 10.09 42.31 -26.78
N THR A 119 10.05 43.61 -26.47
CA THR A 119 10.62 44.17 -25.21
C THR A 119 9.63 44.18 -24.05
N ASP A 120 8.36 44.01 -24.37
CA ASP A 120 7.23 43.97 -23.45
C ASP A 120 6.84 42.53 -23.09
N ALA A 121 7.56 41.52 -23.58
CA ALA A 121 7.36 40.12 -23.26
C ALA A 121 8.69 39.45 -22.89
N ARG A 122 8.63 38.42 -22.04
CA ARG A 122 9.78 37.58 -21.66
C ARG A 122 9.50 36.14 -22.03
N GLU A 123 10.55 35.42 -22.43
CA GLU A 123 10.44 33.98 -22.69
C GLU A 123 10.12 33.21 -21.39
N THR A 124 9.25 32.20 -21.48
CA THR A 124 8.93 31.28 -20.39
C THR A 124 8.85 29.84 -20.90
N SER A 125 8.53 28.88 -20.04
CA SER A 125 8.46 27.47 -20.40
C SER A 125 7.35 26.72 -19.65
N LEU A 126 6.90 25.61 -20.24
CA LEU A 126 5.94 24.70 -19.61
C LEU A 126 6.40 24.22 -18.22
N LYS A 127 7.71 24.06 -18.01
CA LYS A 127 8.29 23.66 -16.71
C LYS A 127 8.09 24.73 -15.65
N GLU A 128 8.27 26.01 -15.99
CA GLU A 128 8.06 27.12 -15.06
C GLU A 128 6.58 27.27 -14.70
N GLU A 129 5.67 27.11 -15.66
CA GLU A 129 4.22 27.17 -15.41
C GLU A 129 3.72 26.02 -14.53
N VAL A 130 4.16 24.79 -14.78
CA VAL A 130 3.84 23.63 -13.91
C VAL A 130 4.39 23.83 -12.49
N THR A 131 5.57 24.46 -12.35
CA THR A 131 6.16 24.76 -11.03
C THR A 131 5.37 25.83 -10.29
N LYS A 132 4.88 26.88 -10.98
CA LYS A 132 3.99 27.90 -10.40
C LYS A 132 2.66 27.26 -9.95
N GLU A 133 2.06 26.41 -10.77
CA GLU A 133 0.79 25.74 -10.48
C GLU A 133 0.88 24.77 -9.28
N LEU A 134 1.99 24.03 -9.15
CA LEU A 134 2.25 23.14 -8.01
C LEU A 134 2.56 23.91 -6.71
N THR A 135 3.16 25.10 -6.82
CA THR A 135 3.40 25.99 -5.67
C THR A 135 2.08 26.59 -5.16
N ILE A 136 1.16 26.92 -6.06
CA ILE A 136 -0.19 27.42 -5.71
C ILE A 136 -1.07 26.32 -5.07
N LYS A 137 -0.90 25.05 -5.45
CA LYS A 137 -1.76 23.93 -4.96
C LYS A 137 -1.36 23.33 -3.60
N SER A 138 -0.24 23.72 -2.99
CA SER A 138 0.29 22.98 -1.84
C SER A 138 0.10 23.58 -0.45
N GLN A 139 -0.35 24.84 -0.23
CA GLN A 139 -0.57 25.34 1.15
C GLN A 139 -1.64 26.44 1.26
N GLY A 140 -2.73 26.16 2.00
CA GLY A 140 -3.71 27.15 2.46
C GLY A 140 -4.78 27.52 1.44
N PHE A 141 -6.00 27.69 1.92
CA PHE A 141 -7.12 28.41 1.30
C PHE A 141 -6.92 28.96 -0.14
N THR A 142 -7.68 28.42 -1.09
CA THR A 142 -7.81 29.01 -2.44
C THR A 142 -9.27 29.38 -2.70
N CYS A 143 -9.53 30.66 -2.95
CA CYS A 143 -10.77 31.18 -3.49
C CYS A 143 -10.51 31.82 -4.86
N SER A 144 -11.56 32.00 -5.66
CA SER A 144 -11.45 32.58 -6.99
C SER A 144 -11.09 34.08 -6.98
N ASN A 145 -11.20 34.74 -5.83
CA ASN A 145 -10.89 36.15 -5.68
C ASN A 145 -9.43 36.32 -5.20
N PRO A 146 -8.53 36.88 -6.02
CA PRO A 146 -7.12 37.03 -5.66
C PRO A 146 -6.91 37.87 -4.39
N ILE A 147 -7.71 38.92 -4.19
CA ILE A 147 -7.62 39.81 -3.03
C ILE A 147 -7.95 39.05 -1.75
N THR A 148 -8.97 38.19 -1.80
CA THR A 148 -9.38 37.39 -0.65
C THR A 148 -8.34 36.33 -0.29
N ASN A 149 -7.60 35.76 -1.26
CA ASN A 149 -6.45 34.88 -1.00
C ASN A 149 -5.28 35.58 -0.32
N GLU A 150 -5.15 36.90 -0.50
CA GLU A 150 -4.12 37.70 0.18
C GLU A 150 -4.51 38.04 1.63
N ILE A 151 -5.82 38.09 1.91
CA ILE A 151 -6.41 38.40 3.22
C ILE A 151 -6.53 37.16 4.09
N ILE A 152 -7.07 36.06 3.58
CA ILE A 152 -7.36 34.85 4.36
C ILE A 152 -6.25 33.84 4.12
N LYS A 153 -5.58 33.44 5.20
CA LYS A 153 -4.56 32.38 5.17
C LYS A 153 -5.19 31.01 5.34
N GLU A 154 -6.11 30.91 6.29
CA GLU A 154 -6.85 29.70 6.61
C GLU A 154 -8.26 30.09 7.02
N ILE A 155 -9.22 29.26 6.67
CA ILE A 155 -10.59 29.37 7.14
C ILE A 155 -11.09 27.98 7.46
N PHE A 156 -11.57 27.81 8.68
CA PHE A 156 -12.10 26.56 9.19
C PHE A 156 -13.60 26.72 9.41
N TYR A 157 -14.38 25.76 8.94
CA TYR A 157 -15.79 25.64 9.31
C TYR A 157 -16.21 24.18 9.43
N ALA A 158 -16.64 23.78 10.62
CA ALA A 158 -17.10 22.43 10.88
C ALA A 158 -18.28 22.06 9.96
N LYS A 159 -18.21 20.89 9.32
CA LYS A 159 -19.20 20.42 8.33
C LYS A 159 -20.63 20.49 8.88
N LYS A 160 -21.55 21.00 8.05
CA LYS A 160 -23.01 20.97 8.27
C LYS A 160 -23.67 20.02 7.27
N ASP A 161 -24.94 19.67 7.52
CA ASP A 161 -25.76 18.83 6.64
C ASP A 161 -26.12 19.49 5.30
N PHE A 162 -25.76 20.76 5.13
CA PHE A 162 -26.01 21.55 3.94
C PHE A 162 -24.75 22.34 3.52
N PRO A 163 -24.54 22.58 2.22
CA PRO A 163 -23.45 23.39 1.72
C PRO A 163 -23.61 24.86 2.13
N VAL A 164 -22.48 25.50 2.41
CA VAL A 164 -22.38 26.92 2.75
C VAL A 164 -21.36 27.61 1.85
N TYR A 165 -21.43 28.94 1.81
CA TYR A 165 -20.36 29.81 1.33
C TYR A 165 -20.13 30.93 2.36
N PHE A 166 -18.97 31.57 2.35
CA PHE A 166 -18.68 32.66 3.28
C PHE A 166 -18.82 34.00 2.59
N SER A 167 -19.27 35.01 3.30
CA SER A 167 -19.33 36.39 2.81
C SER A 167 -18.39 37.25 3.64
N LEU A 168 -17.26 37.62 3.06
CA LEU A 168 -16.30 38.54 3.66
C LEU A 168 -16.68 39.96 3.25
N ALA A 169 -16.85 40.86 4.22
CA ALA A 169 -16.99 42.28 3.95
C ALA A 169 -16.09 43.10 4.88
N LEU A 170 -15.11 43.81 4.32
CA LEU A 170 -14.19 44.70 5.05
C LEU A 170 -14.43 46.15 4.67
N ASN A 171 -14.34 47.04 5.66
CA ASN A 171 -14.60 48.48 5.51
C ASN A 171 -15.95 48.80 4.83
N TYR A 172 -16.96 47.96 5.07
CA TYR A 172 -18.26 47.99 4.40
C TYR A 172 -19.22 48.94 5.13
N LEU A 173 -19.74 49.96 4.44
CA LEU A 173 -20.81 50.81 5.00
C LEU A 173 -22.15 50.06 4.92
N ALA A 174 -22.68 49.65 6.07
CA ALA A 174 -23.93 48.92 6.19
C ALA A 174 -25.16 49.84 6.28
N THR A 175 -26.34 49.23 6.23
CA THR A 175 -27.64 49.94 6.24
C THR A 175 -27.96 50.63 7.56
N ASP A 176 -27.22 50.32 8.62
CA ASP A 176 -27.28 50.99 9.92
C ASP A 176 -26.41 52.27 9.98
N ASN A 177 -25.84 52.70 8.84
CA ASN A 177 -24.90 53.83 8.71
C ASN A 177 -23.59 53.67 9.49
N LYS A 178 -23.16 52.43 9.78
CA LYS A 178 -21.85 52.14 10.35
C LYS A 178 -20.93 51.39 9.37
N TYR A 179 -19.63 51.47 9.61
CA TYR A 179 -18.64 50.70 8.86
C TYR A 179 -18.40 49.35 9.53
N HIS A 180 -18.44 48.26 8.76
CA HIS A 180 -18.29 46.90 9.26
C HIS A 180 -17.04 46.21 8.70
N ASN A 181 -16.40 45.44 9.59
CA ASN A 181 -15.59 44.30 9.22
C ASN A 181 -16.34 43.04 9.66
N ARG A 182 -16.75 42.20 8.71
CA ARG A 182 -17.54 41.00 8.99
C ARG A 182 -17.18 39.83 8.08
N LEU A 183 -17.35 38.62 8.62
CA LEU A 183 -17.25 37.36 7.89
C LEU A 183 -18.41 36.45 8.27
N TYR A 184 -19.39 36.36 7.38
CA TYR A 184 -20.58 35.55 7.58
C TYR A 184 -20.47 34.18 6.90
N VAL A 185 -21.23 33.22 7.41
CA VAL A 185 -21.47 31.92 6.79
C VAL A 185 -22.91 31.87 6.30
N ILE A 186 -23.11 31.56 5.03
CA ILE A 186 -24.41 31.63 4.35
C ILE A 186 -24.78 30.26 3.81
N ASN A 187 -26.03 29.83 4.05
CA ASN A 187 -26.55 28.58 3.50
C ASN A 187 -26.81 28.73 1.99
N LYS A 188 -26.14 27.90 1.18
CA LYS A 188 -26.15 27.96 -0.28
C LYS A 188 -27.53 27.75 -0.91
N TYR A 189 -28.48 27.14 -0.21
CA TYR A 189 -29.82 26.89 -0.73
C TYR A 189 -30.83 27.99 -0.38
N THR A 190 -30.59 28.76 0.68
CA THR A 190 -31.57 29.73 1.20
C THR A 190 -31.08 31.17 1.18
N ASP A 191 -29.79 31.40 0.90
CA ASP A 191 -29.11 32.69 0.96
C ASP A 191 -29.28 33.42 2.31
N LYS A 192 -29.55 32.67 3.38
CA LYS A 192 -29.64 33.20 4.74
C LYS A 192 -28.32 33.00 5.48
N VAL A 193 -27.91 34.05 6.21
CA VAL A 193 -26.83 33.96 7.18
C VAL A 193 -27.19 32.91 8.22
N VAL A 194 -26.35 31.90 8.36
CA VAL A 194 -26.49 30.81 9.33
C VAL A 194 -25.49 30.90 10.46
N ASP A 195 -24.40 31.65 10.28
CA ASP A 195 -23.37 31.87 11.30
C ASP A 195 -22.55 33.14 11.02
N SER A 196 -21.81 33.63 12.03
CA SER A 196 -20.90 34.77 11.92
C SER A 196 -19.58 34.48 12.63
N ILE A 197 -18.47 34.48 11.88
CA ILE A 197 -17.13 34.29 12.46
C ILE A 197 -16.71 35.56 13.22
N PHE A 198 -16.91 36.72 12.62
CA PHE A 198 -16.80 38.01 13.29
C PHE A 198 -17.70 39.03 12.61
N ASP A 199 -18.15 40.03 13.37
CA ASP A 199 -18.89 41.19 12.88
C ASP A 199 -18.68 42.36 13.83
N PHE A 200 -17.82 43.30 13.43
CA PHE A 200 -17.48 44.47 14.21
C PHE A 200 -17.91 45.73 13.46
N SER A 201 -18.64 46.61 14.13
CA SER A 201 -19.12 47.88 13.59
C SER A 201 -18.37 49.08 14.18
N TYR A 202 -18.12 50.09 13.37
CA TYR A 202 -17.39 51.31 13.72
C TYR A 202 -18.14 52.54 13.21
N ASP A 203 -18.07 53.65 13.95
CA ASP A 203 -18.76 54.89 13.58
C ASP A 203 -18.03 55.61 12.44
N THR A 204 -16.72 55.41 12.32
CA THR A 204 -15.89 56.02 11.26
C THR A 204 -15.13 54.98 10.43
N PHE A 205 -14.84 55.34 9.18
CA PHE A 205 -14.03 54.52 8.28
C PHE A 205 -12.59 54.31 8.80
N ASP A 206 -12.01 55.34 9.43
CA ASP A 206 -10.65 55.27 9.97
C ASP A 206 -10.52 54.28 11.13
N GLU A 207 -11.53 54.20 12.00
CA GLU A 207 -11.60 53.18 13.05
C GLU A 207 -11.76 51.78 12.46
N CYS A 208 -12.62 51.62 11.45
CA CYS A 208 -12.85 50.35 10.78
C CYS A 208 -11.57 49.76 10.16
N LYS A 209 -10.74 50.60 9.52
CA LYS A 209 -9.46 50.17 8.91
C LYS A 209 -8.46 49.57 9.88
N VAL A 210 -8.55 49.90 11.17
CA VAL A 210 -7.59 49.43 12.18
C VAL A 210 -8.24 48.55 13.24
N GLY A 211 -9.54 48.30 13.13
CA GLY A 211 -10.33 47.62 14.15
C GLY A 211 -10.10 46.11 14.24
N LEU A 212 -9.54 45.47 13.22
CA LEU A 212 -9.11 44.07 13.27
C LEU A 212 -7.68 43.95 13.83
N THR A 213 -7.54 43.68 15.13
CA THR A 213 -6.27 43.63 15.87
C THR A 213 -5.59 42.26 15.97
N ASP A 214 -6.34 41.16 15.96
CA ASP A 214 -5.82 39.79 16.22
C ASP A 214 -5.46 39.02 14.95
N ASP A 215 -4.48 38.11 14.98
CA ASP A 215 -4.13 37.29 13.80
C ASP A 215 -5.20 36.26 13.42
N ILE A 216 -5.97 35.79 14.41
CA ILE A 216 -6.97 34.74 14.28
C ILE A 216 -8.25 35.18 14.99
N TYR A 217 -9.37 35.06 14.30
CA TYR A 217 -10.70 35.35 14.85
C TYR A 217 -11.49 34.06 14.99
N LEU A 218 -11.97 33.82 16.20
CA LEU A 218 -12.84 32.71 16.53
C LEU A 218 -14.29 33.20 16.53
N ASN A 219 -15.21 32.35 16.10
CA ASN A 219 -16.64 32.64 16.19
C ASN A 219 -17.07 32.85 17.65
N GLY A 220 -17.71 34.00 17.93
CA GLY A 220 -18.10 34.40 19.29
C GLY A 220 -19.19 33.53 19.94
N SER A 221 -19.95 32.75 19.18
CA SER A 221 -21.00 31.85 19.69
C SER A 221 -20.50 30.41 19.90
N ASN A 222 -19.53 29.97 19.10
CA ASN A 222 -18.84 28.69 19.31
C ASN A 222 -17.45 28.78 18.64
N PRO A 223 -16.37 29.03 19.39
CA PRO A 223 -15.04 29.32 18.85
C PRO A 223 -14.42 28.16 18.08
N ILE A 224 -15.06 26.99 18.04
CA ILE A 224 -14.53 25.78 17.41
C ILE A 224 -15.47 25.18 16.35
N ARG A 225 -16.46 25.95 15.92
CA ARG A 225 -17.22 25.63 14.71
C ARG A 225 -16.78 26.45 13.51
N SER A 226 -16.24 27.64 13.75
CA SER A 226 -15.66 28.48 12.70
C SER A 226 -14.52 29.31 13.25
N ALA A 227 -13.47 29.43 12.46
CA ALA A 227 -12.39 30.37 12.71
C ALA A 227 -11.76 30.80 11.40
N VAL A 228 -11.07 31.93 11.43
CA VAL A 228 -10.33 32.45 10.28
C VAL A 228 -8.99 33.01 10.75
N ALA A 229 -7.92 32.63 10.04
CA ALA A 229 -6.61 33.26 10.16
C ALA A 229 -6.48 34.30 9.06
N ILE A 230 -6.30 35.56 9.43
CA ILE A 230 -6.22 36.67 8.47
C ILE A 230 -4.87 37.36 8.48
N ASN A 231 -4.39 37.73 7.30
CA ASN A 231 -3.13 38.42 7.10
C ASN A 231 -3.22 39.87 7.59
N ASN A 232 -2.25 40.29 8.40
CA ASN A 232 -2.20 41.62 9.02
C ASN A 232 -2.06 42.77 8.00
N ASN A 233 -1.45 42.51 6.84
CA ASN A 233 -1.11 43.55 5.86
C ASN A 233 -2.30 44.13 5.10
N TYR A 234 -3.42 43.41 4.99
CA TYR A 234 -4.57 43.80 4.16
C TYR A 234 -5.75 44.38 4.94
N ARG A 235 -5.64 44.51 6.27
CA ARG A 235 -6.73 45.02 7.12
C ARG A 235 -6.92 46.53 7.02
N ARG A 236 -5.89 47.23 6.55
CA ARG A 236 -5.77 48.70 6.52
C ARG A 236 -5.96 49.29 5.12
N THR A 237 -6.51 48.53 4.19
CA THR A 237 -6.73 49.00 2.81
C THR A 237 -7.75 50.14 2.80
N ASN A 238 -7.61 51.09 1.88
CA ASN A 238 -8.60 52.16 1.67
C ASN A 238 -9.76 51.69 0.77
N GLU A 239 -9.88 50.38 0.55
CA GLU A 239 -10.81 49.79 -0.39
C GLU A 239 -11.87 48.99 0.37
N ARG A 240 -13.12 49.09 -0.10
CA ARG A 240 -14.20 48.21 0.35
C ARG A 240 -13.99 46.86 -0.32
N ILE A 241 -14.03 45.80 0.47
CA ILE A 241 -13.87 44.42 -0.01
C ILE A 241 -15.16 43.69 0.32
N GLU A 242 -15.80 43.09 -0.67
CA GLU A 242 -16.97 42.24 -0.50
C GLU A 242 -16.82 41.04 -1.43
N ASP A 243 -16.86 39.83 -0.86
CA ASP A 243 -16.61 38.62 -1.63
C ASP A 243 -17.37 37.41 -1.07
N ASN A 244 -17.81 36.56 -1.99
CA ASN A 244 -18.43 35.27 -1.68
C ASN A 244 -17.42 34.15 -1.89
N ILE A 245 -17.00 33.56 -0.79
CA ILE A 245 -15.94 32.57 -0.71
C ILE A 245 -16.53 31.17 -0.76
N PHE A 246 -16.15 30.42 -1.78
CA PHE A 246 -16.48 29.01 -1.93
C PHE A 246 -15.27 28.16 -1.59
N THR A 247 -15.24 27.60 -0.38
CA THR A 247 -14.13 26.77 0.11
C THR A 247 -14.65 25.58 0.91
N SER A 248 -13.86 24.50 0.98
CA SER A 248 -14.29 23.18 1.46
C SER A 248 -13.53 22.66 2.69
N TYR A 249 -12.89 23.53 3.48
CA TYR A 249 -12.13 23.08 4.65
C TYR A 249 -13.04 22.81 5.84
N TYR A 250 -13.40 21.55 5.98
CA TYR A 250 -14.23 21.05 7.07
C TYR A 250 -13.45 20.48 8.25
N SER A 251 -12.13 20.32 8.10
CA SER A 251 -11.25 19.72 9.09
C SER A 251 -10.27 20.75 9.63
N LEU A 252 -10.15 20.80 10.97
CA LEU A 252 -9.21 21.65 11.67
C LEU A 252 -7.75 21.26 11.36
N ASP A 253 -7.49 20.01 11.01
CA ASP A 253 -6.16 19.53 10.60
C ASP A 253 -5.67 20.16 9.29
N ALA A 254 -6.57 20.67 8.45
CA ALA A 254 -6.23 21.40 7.23
C ALA A 254 -5.95 22.89 7.48
N CYS A 255 -6.09 23.35 8.74
CA CYS A 255 -5.90 24.73 9.16
C CYS A 255 -4.89 24.79 10.33
N PRO A 256 -3.59 24.53 10.08
CA PRO A 256 -2.57 24.38 11.13
C PRO A 256 -2.37 25.65 11.98
N ASN A 257 -2.48 26.86 11.41
CA ASN A 257 -2.35 28.09 12.19
C ASN A 257 -3.53 28.26 13.16
N ILE A 258 -4.74 28.02 12.68
CA ILE A 258 -5.96 28.06 13.52
C ILE A 258 -5.90 26.98 14.60
N LYS A 259 -5.52 25.75 14.24
CA LYS A 259 -5.39 24.62 15.16
C LYS A 259 -4.42 24.94 16.30
N ASN A 260 -3.21 25.38 15.98
CA ASN A 260 -2.20 25.71 16.98
C ASN A 260 -2.65 26.85 17.91
N TYR A 261 -3.38 27.84 17.40
CA TYR A 261 -3.92 28.94 18.21
C TYR A 261 -4.99 28.45 19.19
N ILE A 262 -5.91 27.59 18.73
CA ILE A 262 -6.93 26.96 19.57
C ILE A 262 -6.25 26.10 20.66
N GLU A 263 -5.26 25.28 20.31
CA GLU A 263 -4.55 24.40 21.25
C GLU A 263 -3.72 25.17 22.30
N SER A 264 -3.17 26.32 21.94
CA SER A 264 -2.31 27.13 22.83
C SER A 264 -3.06 28.16 23.68
N SER A 265 -4.25 28.58 23.26
CA SER A 265 -4.98 29.71 23.88
C SER A 265 -6.16 29.28 24.78
N LEU A 266 -6.56 28.00 24.77
CA LEU A 266 -7.69 27.50 25.55
C LEU A 266 -7.23 26.84 26.85
N LYS A 267 -7.30 27.56 27.97
CA LYS A 267 -7.34 26.92 29.30
C LYS A 267 -8.65 26.14 29.42
N LEU A 268 -8.62 24.93 30.00
CA LEU A 268 -9.81 24.08 30.19
C LEU A 268 -10.97 24.83 30.86
N THR A 269 -10.63 25.65 31.84
CA THR A 269 -11.57 26.46 32.62
C THR A 269 -11.04 27.85 32.94
N ASP A 270 -11.87 28.72 33.48
CA ASP A 270 -11.45 29.98 34.10
C ASP A 270 -10.73 29.79 35.47
N ASP A 271 -10.89 28.63 36.11
CA ASP A 271 -10.31 28.33 37.43
C ASP A 271 -8.86 27.82 37.35
N SER A 272 -7.92 28.63 37.85
CA SER A 272 -6.48 28.28 37.81
C SER A 272 -6.13 27.01 38.60
N ILE A 273 -6.91 26.66 39.63
CA ILE A 273 -6.68 25.46 40.44
C ILE A 273 -7.09 24.21 39.66
N THR A 274 -8.24 24.22 38.99
CA THR A 274 -8.69 23.14 38.12
C THR A 274 -7.69 22.90 36.99
N ASN A 275 -7.26 23.98 36.32
CA ASN A 275 -6.23 23.92 35.27
C ASN A 275 -4.85 23.47 35.78
N LEU A 276 -4.57 23.50 37.09
CA LEU A 276 -3.32 22.99 37.64
C LEU A 276 -3.26 21.47 37.57
N TYR A 277 -4.39 20.79 37.81
CA TYR A 277 -4.47 19.33 37.95
C TYR A 277 -5.10 18.63 36.75
N ILE A 278 -6.02 19.28 36.03
CA ILE A 278 -6.70 18.73 34.87
C ILE A 278 -6.28 19.57 33.66
N LYS A 279 -5.55 18.95 32.73
CA LYS A 279 -5.02 19.61 31.55
C LYS A 279 -5.92 19.46 30.34
N GLU A 280 -6.56 18.30 30.24
CA GLU A 280 -7.54 17.98 29.21
C GLU A 280 -8.68 17.16 29.83
N LEU A 281 -9.88 17.28 29.27
CA LEU A 281 -11.06 16.57 29.75
C LEU A 281 -12.03 16.30 28.58
N VAL A 282 -12.47 15.05 28.46
CA VAL A 282 -13.45 14.60 27.47
C VAL A 282 -14.64 13.99 28.20
N VAL A 283 -15.82 14.54 27.93
CA VAL A 283 -17.11 14.15 28.48
C VAL A 283 -18.14 14.22 27.33
N PRO A 284 -18.34 13.12 26.60
CA PRO A 284 -19.30 13.10 25.50
C PRO A 284 -20.73 13.14 26.02
N ASP A 285 -21.66 13.50 25.14
CA ASP A 285 -23.11 13.43 25.36
C ASP A 285 -23.67 14.32 26.51
N ILE A 286 -22.88 15.28 26.99
CA ILE A 286 -23.30 16.31 27.97
C ILE A 286 -23.05 17.71 27.39
N ASN A 287 -24.04 18.59 27.52
CA ASN A 287 -23.86 20.01 27.23
C ASN A 287 -23.12 20.68 28.40
N ILE A 288 -22.09 21.48 28.12
CA ILE A 288 -21.32 22.19 29.15
C ILE A 288 -22.18 23.12 30.02
N GLY A 289 -23.31 23.62 29.48
CA GLY A 289 -24.27 24.43 30.23
C GLY A 289 -25.03 23.66 31.31
N ASP A 290 -25.09 22.33 31.20
CA ASP A 290 -25.73 21.46 32.19
C ASP A 290 -24.76 21.02 33.30
N ILE A 291 -23.47 21.34 33.17
CA ILE A 291 -22.45 20.99 34.14
C ILE A 291 -22.50 21.97 35.32
N LYS A 292 -22.72 21.43 36.51
CA LYS A 292 -22.72 22.17 37.77
C LYS A 292 -21.33 22.22 38.40
N ASN A 293 -20.69 21.05 38.57
CA ASN A 293 -19.40 20.91 39.23
C ASN A 293 -18.55 19.82 38.58
N ILE A 294 -17.24 19.90 38.83
CA ILE A 294 -16.30 18.80 38.67
C ILE A 294 -15.78 18.35 40.04
N ARG A 295 -15.67 17.03 40.23
CA ARG A 295 -15.09 16.38 41.41
C ARG A 295 -13.95 15.47 40.99
N LEU A 296 -12.72 15.78 41.40
CA LEU A 296 -11.54 14.93 41.18
C LEU A 296 -11.04 14.39 42.52
N ASN A 297 -10.98 13.07 42.64
CA ASN A 297 -10.51 12.34 43.80
C ASN A 297 -9.31 11.49 43.39
N LEU A 298 -8.15 11.72 44.00
CA LEU A 298 -6.94 10.94 43.75
C LEU A 298 -6.50 10.26 45.06
N CYS A 299 -6.26 8.96 44.99
CA CYS A 299 -5.83 8.12 46.12
C CYS A 299 -6.75 8.13 47.33
N ILE A 300 -8.07 8.32 47.18
CA ILE A 300 -8.97 8.38 48.33
C ILE A 300 -9.31 6.97 48.83
N PHE A 301 -9.12 6.75 50.13
CA PHE A 301 -9.50 5.50 50.78
C PHE A 301 -10.99 5.51 51.17
N VAL A 302 -11.77 4.58 50.61
CA VAL A 302 -13.21 4.43 50.90
C VAL A 302 -13.52 2.95 51.11
N GLY A 303 -14.14 2.63 52.25
CA GLY A 303 -14.44 1.24 52.63
C GLY A 303 -13.16 0.46 52.88
N SER A 304 -12.73 -0.33 51.88
CA SER A 304 -11.52 -1.17 51.92
C SER A 304 -10.59 -0.99 50.72
N LYS A 305 -10.80 0.00 49.85
CA LYS A 305 -10.01 0.24 48.63
C LYS A 305 -9.63 1.71 48.48
N TYR A 306 -8.59 1.96 47.68
CA TYR A 306 -8.17 3.29 47.24
C TYR A 306 -8.74 3.60 45.86
N TYR A 307 -9.15 4.84 45.63
CA TYR A 307 -9.82 5.25 44.39
C TYR A 307 -9.15 6.45 43.72
N ASN A 308 -9.03 6.36 42.39
CA ASN A 308 -8.86 7.50 41.50
C ASN A 308 -10.18 7.68 40.73
N ALA A 309 -10.82 8.83 40.87
CA ALA A 309 -12.11 9.08 40.23
C ALA A 309 -12.29 10.54 39.82
N CYS A 310 -12.97 10.75 38.70
CA CYS A 310 -13.41 12.06 38.25
C CYS A 310 -14.90 12.00 37.89
N TYR A 311 -15.67 12.93 38.45
CA TYR A 311 -17.12 13.03 38.24
C TYR A 311 -17.52 14.43 37.81
N ILE A 312 -18.57 14.50 37.00
CA ILE A 312 -19.26 15.73 36.63
C ILE A 312 -20.64 15.72 37.27
N ASP A 313 -20.94 16.70 38.11
CA ASP A 313 -22.28 16.89 38.66
C ASP A 313 -23.11 17.72 37.68
N LEU A 314 -24.34 17.30 37.40
CA LEU A 314 -25.24 17.93 36.43
C LEU A 314 -26.38 18.70 37.10
N ASN A 315 -26.92 19.71 36.40
CA ASN A 315 -28.13 20.44 36.75
C ASN A 315 -29.36 19.84 36.03
N PRO A 316 -30.54 19.71 36.67
CA PRO A 316 -30.81 19.94 38.10
C PRO A 316 -30.37 18.78 39.01
N THR A 317 -30.23 17.55 38.48
CA THR A 317 -29.74 16.37 39.22
C THR A 317 -29.12 15.34 38.27
N GLY A 318 -27.92 14.87 38.58
CA GLY A 318 -27.23 13.78 37.88
C GLY A 318 -25.75 13.76 38.20
N VAL A 319 -25.10 12.60 38.08
CA VAL A 319 -23.64 12.46 38.17
C VAL A 319 -23.18 11.66 36.97
N TYR A 320 -22.25 12.24 36.22
CA TYR A 320 -21.58 11.56 35.13
C TYR A 320 -20.19 11.13 35.58
N THR A 321 -19.91 9.84 35.47
CA THR A 321 -18.60 9.29 35.80
C THR A 321 -17.67 9.43 34.60
N VAL A 322 -16.65 10.28 34.72
CA VAL A 322 -15.59 10.38 33.72
C VAL A 322 -14.72 9.14 33.82
N PHE A 323 -14.17 8.85 35.00
CA PHE A 323 -13.51 7.58 35.32
C PHE A 323 -13.65 7.27 36.81
N GLU A 324 -13.57 5.99 37.15
CA GLU A 324 -13.56 5.51 38.53
C GLU A 324 -12.80 4.19 38.58
N ASN A 325 -11.59 4.22 39.13
CA ASN A 325 -10.71 3.05 39.25
C ASN A 325 -10.43 2.78 40.72
N ALA A 326 -10.45 1.50 41.10
CA ALA A 326 -10.25 1.04 42.48
C ALA A 326 -9.00 0.16 42.58
N TYR A 327 -8.23 0.35 43.64
CA TYR A 327 -6.94 -0.30 43.88
C TYR A 327 -6.87 -0.86 45.30
N ASP A 328 -6.10 -1.93 45.49
CA ASP A 328 -6.00 -2.58 46.81
C ASP A 328 -4.98 -1.89 47.72
N THR A 329 -4.02 -1.16 47.14
CA THR A 329 -2.99 -0.43 47.90
C THR A 329 -2.91 1.04 47.50
N PHE A 330 -2.39 1.87 48.42
CA PHE A 330 -2.16 3.29 48.17
C PHE A 330 -1.13 3.51 47.05
N ASP A 331 -0.03 2.76 47.07
CA ASP A 331 1.07 2.91 46.11
C ASP A 331 0.63 2.60 44.68
N GLU A 332 -0.17 1.55 44.49
CA GLU A 332 -0.77 1.22 43.19
C GLU A 332 -1.70 2.35 42.71
N CYS A 333 -2.52 2.89 43.61
CA CYS A 333 -3.39 4.01 43.30
C CYS A 333 -2.59 5.28 42.92
N ALA A 334 -1.52 5.58 43.65
CA ALA A 334 -0.65 6.74 43.43
C ALA A 334 0.13 6.63 42.12
N ASN A 335 0.59 5.44 41.75
CA ASN A 335 1.27 5.21 40.48
C ASN A 335 0.35 5.35 39.25
N ASN A 336 -0.98 5.27 39.45
CA ASN A 336 -1.98 5.34 38.38
C ASN A 336 -2.88 6.60 38.44
N CYS A 337 -2.48 7.62 39.21
CA CYS A 337 -3.28 8.84 39.38
C CYS A 337 -2.85 10.01 38.48
N ASN A 338 -1.78 9.83 37.69
CA ASN A 338 -1.15 10.84 36.85
C ASN A 338 -1.09 10.36 35.39
N GLY A 339 -1.22 11.27 34.43
CA GLY A 339 -1.28 10.93 33.00
C GLY A 339 -2.72 10.84 32.45
N VAL A 340 -2.90 10.19 31.29
CA VAL A 340 -4.22 10.02 30.68
C VAL A 340 -4.96 8.86 31.34
N ILE A 341 -6.16 9.14 31.84
CA ILE A 341 -7.07 8.12 32.39
C ILE A 341 -8.37 8.18 31.59
N TYR A 342 -8.68 7.09 30.88
CA TYR A 342 -9.83 7.01 29.99
C TYR A 342 -10.75 5.83 30.35
N ASN A 343 -12.05 6.08 30.27
CA ASN A 343 -13.10 5.10 30.49
C ASN A 343 -13.79 4.81 29.15
N GLU A 344 -13.50 3.65 28.58
CA GLU A 344 -14.04 3.25 27.27
C GLU A 344 -15.56 3.16 27.24
N LYS A 345 -16.17 2.71 28.34
CA LYS A 345 -17.63 2.52 28.42
C LYS A 345 -18.37 3.85 28.29
N ASN A 346 -17.86 4.88 28.95
CA ASN A 346 -18.45 6.22 28.95
C ASN A 346 -17.82 7.14 27.88
N LYS A 347 -16.85 6.62 27.11
CA LYS A 347 -16.06 7.37 26.13
C LYS A 347 -15.51 8.70 26.67
N ALA A 348 -15.17 8.71 27.95
CA ALA A 348 -14.82 9.90 28.71
C ALA A 348 -13.45 9.71 29.37
N GLY A 349 -12.71 10.78 29.59
CA GLY A 349 -11.39 10.69 30.21
C GLY A 349 -10.76 12.04 30.51
N ALA A 350 -9.66 12.03 31.25
CA ALA A 350 -8.92 13.24 31.60
C ALA A 350 -7.41 13.03 31.50
N LEU A 351 -6.68 14.11 31.17
CA LEU A 351 -5.24 14.20 31.38
C LEU A 351 -5.01 14.85 32.73
N ILE A 352 -4.49 14.08 33.68
CA ILE A 352 -4.21 14.52 35.03
C ILE A 352 -2.72 14.81 35.18
N GLU A 353 -2.39 15.95 35.79
CA GLU A 353 -1.04 16.27 36.22
C GLU A 353 -1.00 16.38 37.75
N TYR A 354 -0.54 15.32 38.41
CA TYR A 354 -0.45 15.22 39.85
C TYR A 354 0.81 14.44 40.26
N SER A 355 1.69 15.08 41.02
CA SER A 355 2.96 14.50 41.48
C SER A 355 3.01 14.34 43.01
N GLY A 356 1.86 14.35 43.68
CA GLY A 356 1.78 14.30 45.14
C GLY A 356 1.77 12.88 45.71
N ILE A 357 2.25 12.73 46.95
CA ILE A 357 2.31 11.45 47.68
C ILE A 357 1.21 11.31 48.75
N LYS A 358 0.07 11.99 48.58
CA LYS A 358 -1.04 12.02 49.56
C LYS A 358 -2.38 11.99 48.85
N ASN A 359 -3.45 11.68 49.59
CA ASN A 359 -4.81 11.77 49.08
C ASN A 359 -5.14 13.21 48.67
N PHE A 360 -5.86 13.38 47.57
CA PHE A 360 -6.26 14.67 47.04
C PHE A 360 -7.73 14.68 46.64
N THR A 361 -8.41 15.79 46.95
CA THR A 361 -9.80 16.04 46.57
C THR A 361 -9.92 17.44 46.02
N LEU A 362 -10.53 17.56 44.85
CA LEU A 362 -10.92 18.81 44.24
C LEU A 362 -12.43 18.76 43.99
N THR A 363 -13.14 19.81 44.40
CA THR A 363 -14.53 20.05 44.01
C THR A 363 -14.66 21.52 43.64
N ARG A 364 -15.05 21.80 42.40
CA ARG A 364 -15.12 23.15 41.83
C ARG A 364 -16.30 23.30 40.89
N SER A 365 -16.76 24.53 40.73
CA SER A 365 -17.83 24.95 39.79
C SER A 365 -17.23 25.90 38.75
N PRO A 366 -16.24 25.47 37.95
CA PRO A 366 -15.59 26.36 36.99
C PRO A 366 -16.53 26.76 35.86
N LEU A 367 -16.25 27.89 35.20
CA LEU A 367 -16.79 28.15 33.88
C LEU A 367 -15.91 27.45 32.84
N TRP A 368 -16.57 26.67 31.97
CA TRP A 368 -15.92 25.94 30.89
C TRP A 368 -15.73 26.87 29.70
N ASN A 369 -14.51 26.89 29.16
CA ASN A 369 -14.17 27.80 28.06
C ASN A 369 -14.45 27.20 26.68
N HIS A 370 -14.70 25.88 26.61
CA HIS A 370 -15.00 25.14 25.39
C HIS A 370 -15.78 23.86 25.72
N ASP A 371 -16.34 23.22 24.69
CA ASP A 371 -17.01 21.92 24.84
C ASP A 371 -16.02 20.84 25.32
N LEU A 372 -16.46 19.86 26.10
CA LEU A 372 -15.60 18.78 26.62
C LEU A 372 -15.50 17.61 25.65
N THR A 373 -15.07 17.88 24.42
CA THR A 373 -14.96 16.84 23.37
C THR A 373 -13.52 16.47 23.06
N ILE A 374 -13.32 15.36 22.35
CA ILE A 374 -12.00 14.84 21.97
C ILE A 374 -11.17 15.81 21.12
N ASP A 375 -11.81 16.76 20.43
CA ASP A 375 -11.13 17.76 19.61
C ASP A 375 -10.44 18.86 20.44
N PHE A 376 -10.75 18.96 21.74
CA PHE A 376 -10.09 19.85 22.70
C PHE A 376 -9.19 19.11 23.68
N ALA A 377 -8.94 17.84 23.43
CA ALA A 377 -8.11 16.99 24.25
C ALA A 377 -7.08 16.25 23.39
N PRO A 378 -6.12 16.98 22.78
CA PRO A 378 -5.18 16.41 21.82
C PRO A 378 -4.31 15.30 22.42
N THR A 379 -3.91 15.39 23.69
CA THR A 379 -3.14 14.34 24.37
C THR A 379 -4.00 13.10 24.63
N ILE A 380 -5.25 13.27 25.06
CA ILE A 380 -6.19 12.14 25.22
C ILE A 380 -6.49 11.50 23.85
N LYS A 381 -6.70 12.30 22.81
CA LYS A 381 -6.87 11.85 21.41
C LYS A 381 -5.67 11.02 20.96
N ASN A 382 -4.44 11.50 21.24
CA ASN A 382 -3.21 10.78 20.94
C ASN A 382 -3.09 9.46 21.75
N TYR A 383 -3.49 9.45 23.02
CA TYR A 383 -3.51 8.24 23.86
C TYR A 383 -4.46 7.16 23.30
N LEU A 384 -5.68 7.54 22.89
CA LEU A 384 -6.65 6.61 22.28
C LEU A 384 -6.17 6.06 20.94
N ASN A 385 -5.46 6.88 20.16
CA ASN A 385 -4.83 6.45 18.93
C ASN A 385 -3.69 5.44 19.21
N LYS A 386 -2.85 5.68 20.22
CA LYS A 386 -1.77 4.77 20.66
C LYS A 386 -2.28 3.40 21.12
N PHE A 387 -3.37 3.34 21.91
CA PHE A 387 -3.94 2.09 22.41
C PHE A 387 -4.49 1.17 21.29
N THR A 388 -4.90 1.76 20.17
CA THR A 388 -5.39 1.02 18.99
C THR A 388 -4.23 0.48 18.14
N ILE A 389 -3.08 1.14 18.16
CA ILE A 389 -1.82 0.74 17.50
C ILE A 389 -1.18 -0.46 18.21
N GLU A 390 -1.13 -0.45 19.54
CA GLU A 390 -0.56 -1.55 20.33
C GLU A 390 -1.34 -2.85 20.11
N LYS A 391 -2.67 -2.78 20.01
CA LYS A 391 -3.53 -3.91 19.60
C LYS A 391 -3.28 -4.39 18.17
N ILE A 392 -2.70 -3.57 17.29
CA ILE A 392 -2.30 -3.94 15.92
C ILE A 392 -0.90 -4.58 15.92
N ASN A 393 0.03 -4.13 16.78
CA ASN A 393 1.33 -4.78 16.96
C ASN A 393 1.20 -6.18 17.57
N ASP A 394 0.21 -6.41 18.44
CA ASP A 394 -0.15 -7.74 18.94
C ASP A 394 -0.56 -8.72 17.81
N TYR A 395 -0.94 -8.21 16.64
CA TYR A 395 -1.22 -9.00 15.42
C TYR A 395 0.00 -9.15 14.48
N PHE A 396 1.06 -8.36 14.65
CA PHE A 396 2.30 -8.44 13.86
C PHE A 396 3.36 -9.38 14.47
N ASP A 397 3.20 -9.80 15.73
CA ASP A 397 4.15 -10.67 16.45
C ASP A 397 4.07 -12.17 16.04
N VAL A 398 3.62 -12.47 14.81
CA VAL A 398 3.28 -13.84 14.36
C VAL A 398 4.17 -14.39 13.24
N THR A 399 5.30 -13.75 12.89
CA THR A 399 6.16 -14.24 11.80
C THR A 399 7.49 -14.89 12.17
N ASP A 400 7.98 -14.77 13.41
CA ASP A 400 9.24 -15.43 13.79
C ASP A 400 9.05 -16.58 14.79
N ASN A 401 7.83 -16.80 15.27
CA ASN A 401 7.52 -17.86 16.20
C ASN A 401 7.45 -19.23 15.48
N LEU A 402 8.43 -20.07 15.76
CA LEU A 402 8.54 -21.43 15.23
C LEU A 402 7.47 -22.37 15.79
N ILE A 403 6.65 -21.94 16.77
CA ILE A 403 5.52 -22.72 17.29
C ILE A 403 4.25 -22.34 16.51
N PHE A 404 3.76 -23.27 15.69
CA PHE A 404 2.48 -23.14 14.99
C PHE A 404 1.33 -23.42 15.96
N LYS A 405 0.82 -22.38 16.62
CA LYS A 405 -0.19 -22.48 17.69
C LYS A 405 -1.47 -23.22 17.30
N THR A 406 -1.76 -23.29 16.01
CA THR A 406 -2.93 -23.99 15.45
C THR A 406 -2.65 -25.43 14.98
N SER A 407 -1.42 -25.92 15.10
CA SER A 407 -1.04 -27.26 14.65
C SER A 407 -1.80 -28.34 15.41
N ASP A 408 -2.38 -29.30 14.68
CA ASP A 408 -3.01 -30.50 15.22
C ASP A 408 -2.01 -31.44 15.94
N MET A 409 -0.74 -31.36 15.57
CA MET A 409 0.37 -32.04 16.25
C MET A 409 0.74 -31.45 17.62
N ILE A 410 0.14 -30.34 18.07
CA ILE A 410 0.31 -29.85 19.46
C ILE A 410 -0.35 -30.83 20.43
N LEU A 411 0.40 -31.24 21.44
CA LEU A 411 -0.12 -32.12 22.47
C LEU A 411 -0.76 -31.26 23.55
N LYS A 412 -2.09 -31.08 23.47
CA LYS A 412 -2.89 -30.36 24.46
C LYS A 412 -3.06 -31.18 25.73
N ASP A 413 -3.14 -30.49 26.86
CA ASP A 413 -3.22 -31.08 28.19
C ASP A 413 -2.09 -32.11 28.46
N GLN A 414 -0.92 -31.86 27.88
CA GLN A 414 0.27 -32.70 28.05
C GLN A 414 1.49 -31.88 28.45
N PHE A 415 2.43 -32.57 29.08
CA PHE A 415 3.70 -32.02 29.52
C PHE A 415 4.81 -33.07 29.39
N PHE A 416 5.97 -32.71 28.87
CA PHE A 416 7.12 -33.61 28.78
C PHE A 416 7.97 -33.52 30.05
N ASN A 417 8.09 -34.63 30.80
CA ASN A 417 8.79 -34.65 32.09
C ASN A 417 10.28 -35.02 32.02
N GLY A 418 10.84 -35.21 30.82
CA GLY A 418 12.20 -35.70 30.61
C GLY A 418 12.31 -37.20 30.31
N SER A 419 11.22 -37.96 30.37
CA SER A 419 11.20 -39.38 29.98
C SER A 419 9.98 -39.75 29.13
N SER A 420 8.83 -39.14 29.39
CA SER A 420 7.60 -39.34 28.61
C SER A 420 6.70 -38.11 28.64
N TYR A 421 5.69 -38.11 27.77
CA TYR A 421 4.57 -37.17 27.88
C TYR A 421 3.61 -37.65 28.97
N ILE A 422 3.23 -36.76 29.87
CA ILE A 422 2.25 -36.99 30.94
C ILE A 422 1.06 -36.06 30.78
N GLU A 423 -0.11 -36.51 31.23
CA GLU A 423 -1.32 -35.68 31.27
C GLU A 423 -1.13 -34.53 32.27
N SER A 424 -1.36 -33.29 31.82
CA SER A 424 -1.22 -32.07 32.60
C SER A 424 -2.16 -31.01 32.08
N LYS A 425 -3.32 -30.88 32.73
CA LYS A 425 -4.41 -30.01 32.29
C LYS A 425 -3.98 -28.55 32.21
N GLY A 426 -4.26 -27.93 31.06
CA GLY A 426 -3.91 -26.55 30.76
C GLY A 426 -2.51 -26.38 30.19
N TYR A 427 -1.66 -27.41 30.14
CA TYR A 427 -0.34 -27.33 29.50
C TYR A 427 -0.39 -27.78 28.04
N SER A 428 0.63 -27.40 27.28
CA SER A 428 0.80 -27.89 25.91
C SER A 428 2.26 -28.19 25.60
N VAL A 429 2.48 -29.15 24.72
CA VAL A 429 3.78 -29.40 24.08
C VAL A 429 3.68 -29.01 22.62
N SER A 430 4.67 -28.26 22.11
CA SER A 430 4.71 -27.78 20.72
C SER A 430 4.59 -28.92 19.72
N GLN A 431 4.27 -28.59 18.47
CA GLN A 431 4.49 -29.49 17.34
C GLN A 431 5.99 -29.79 17.15
N PRO A 432 6.39 -30.79 16.34
CA PRO A 432 7.79 -31.02 15.98
C PRO A 432 8.33 -29.82 15.18
N ILE A 433 9.41 -29.22 15.66
CA ILE A 433 10.02 -28.00 15.11
C ILE A 433 11.40 -28.37 14.59
N LEU A 434 11.65 -28.15 13.30
CA LEU A 434 12.97 -28.38 12.71
C LEU A 434 13.91 -27.25 13.12
N CYS A 435 14.91 -27.57 13.93
CA CYS A 435 16.00 -26.68 14.31
C CYS A 435 17.24 -27.01 13.47
N LYS A 436 17.83 -26.00 12.82
CA LYS A 436 18.98 -26.14 11.93
C LYS A 436 20.29 -26.23 12.70
N ALA A 437 21.23 -27.01 12.17
CA ALA A 437 22.57 -27.14 12.71
C ALA A 437 23.27 -25.77 12.81
N GLY A 438 23.93 -25.49 13.93
CA GLY A 438 24.73 -24.27 14.13
C GLY A 438 23.93 -23.00 14.45
N ILE A 439 22.61 -23.07 14.54
CA ILE A 439 21.75 -21.96 14.96
C ILE A 439 21.40 -22.10 16.44
N THR A 440 21.53 -21.01 17.20
CA THR A 440 20.99 -20.91 18.56
C THR A 440 19.55 -20.45 18.50
N TYR A 441 18.67 -21.20 19.15
CA TYR A 441 17.27 -20.87 19.29
C TYR A 441 16.99 -20.36 20.70
N LYS A 442 16.09 -19.40 20.81
CA LYS A 442 15.68 -18.77 22.08
C LYS A 442 14.16 -18.81 22.21
N TYR A 443 13.67 -19.18 23.38
CA TYR A 443 12.25 -19.06 23.73
C TYR A 443 12.05 -18.46 25.10
N ASN A 444 10.88 -17.85 25.33
CA ASN A 444 10.53 -17.37 26.66
C ASN A 444 10.09 -18.54 27.56
N PHE A 445 10.63 -18.54 28.77
CA PHE A 445 10.46 -19.60 29.76
C PHE A 445 9.81 -19.01 31.00
N ASP A 446 8.78 -19.68 31.52
CA ASP A 446 8.11 -19.27 32.75
C ASP A 446 8.39 -20.25 33.87
N LYS A 447 9.29 -19.89 34.79
CA LYS A 447 9.61 -20.74 35.94
C LYS A 447 8.43 -20.94 36.89
N ALA A 448 7.50 -19.98 37.01
CA ALA A 448 6.34 -20.12 37.88
C ALA A 448 5.33 -21.14 37.33
N GLY A 449 5.10 -21.14 36.02
CA GLY A 449 4.25 -22.09 35.34
C GLY A 449 4.90 -23.46 35.08
N MET A 450 6.16 -23.49 34.65
CA MET A 450 6.85 -24.71 34.18
C MET A 450 7.68 -25.41 35.27
N GLY A 451 7.86 -24.75 36.42
CA GLY A 451 8.63 -25.27 37.55
C GLY A 451 10.11 -25.43 37.22
N ASN A 452 10.77 -26.38 37.89
CA ASN A 452 12.19 -26.69 37.66
C ASN A 452 12.44 -27.54 36.40
N ASN A 453 11.43 -27.73 35.54
CA ASN A 453 11.58 -28.62 34.39
C ASN A 453 12.15 -27.88 33.18
N ILE A 454 13.44 -28.13 32.93
CA ILE A 454 14.19 -27.62 31.76
C ILE A 454 14.30 -28.65 30.63
N ASN A 455 13.56 -29.76 30.72
CA ASN A 455 13.62 -30.83 29.73
C ASN A 455 12.71 -30.55 28.54
N CYS A 456 13.31 -30.56 27.35
CA CYS A 456 12.65 -30.64 26.06
C CYS A 456 12.98 -31.99 25.40
N CYS A 457 12.42 -32.31 24.23
CA CYS A 457 12.75 -33.56 23.55
C CYS A 457 13.11 -33.35 22.08
N LYS A 458 14.13 -34.09 21.64
CA LYS A 458 14.36 -34.39 20.23
C LYS A 458 13.36 -35.45 19.80
N VAL A 459 12.83 -35.33 18.61
CA VAL A 459 11.86 -36.24 18.02
C VAL A 459 12.22 -36.50 16.56
N ASP A 460 11.58 -37.46 15.90
CA ASP A 460 11.62 -37.52 14.44
C ASP A 460 10.67 -36.49 13.80
N LYS A 461 10.69 -36.39 12.46
CA LYS A 461 9.86 -35.43 11.71
C LYS A 461 8.34 -35.59 11.92
N TYR A 462 7.89 -36.73 12.45
CA TYR A 462 6.50 -36.99 12.78
C TYR A 462 6.19 -36.74 14.27
N GLY A 463 7.19 -36.36 15.06
CA GLY A 463 7.05 -36.09 16.48
C GLY A 463 7.11 -37.31 17.39
N LEU A 464 7.59 -38.45 16.87
CA LEU A 464 7.70 -39.70 17.61
C LEU A 464 9.10 -39.87 18.19
N ASN A 465 9.27 -40.88 19.05
CA ASN A 465 10.55 -41.27 19.65
C ASN A 465 11.25 -40.15 20.46
N PRO A 466 10.61 -39.60 21.50
CA PRO A 466 11.16 -38.49 22.26
C PRO A 466 12.45 -38.87 22.99
N VAL A 467 13.53 -38.14 22.74
CA VAL A 467 14.80 -38.23 23.46
C VAL A 467 15.06 -36.91 24.16
N ALA A 468 15.17 -36.94 25.50
CA ALA A 468 15.28 -35.72 26.29
C ALA A 468 16.59 -34.96 26.04
N PHE A 469 16.52 -33.63 26.11
CA PHE A 469 17.67 -32.74 26.25
C PHE A 469 17.31 -31.55 27.15
N THR A 470 18.32 -30.92 27.74
CA THR A 470 18.15 -29.75 28.62
C THR A 470 18.45 -28.45 27.89
N VAL A 471 17.69 -27.41 28.20
CA VAL A 471 17.91 -26.05 27.69
C VAL A 471 18.80 -25.23 28.65
N ASN A 472 19.44 -24.18 28.15
CA ASN A 472 20.19 -23.23 28.96
C ASN A 472 19.27 -22.08 29.37
N LEU A 473 19.00 -21.89 30.67
CA LEU A 473 18.17 -20.79 31.15
C LEU A 473 18.96 -19.48 31.24
N SER A 474 18.30 -18.35 30.98
CA SER A 474 18.84 -17.04 31.30
C SER A 474 18.93 -16.82 32.82
N PRO A 475 19.81 -15.92 33.32
CA PRO A 475 20.00 -15.70 34.75
C PRO A 475 18.75 -15.26 35.52
N ASP A 476 17.79 -14.66 34.83
CA ASP A 476 16.50 -14.18 35.34
C ASP A 476 15.36 -15.19 35.17
N ASP A 477 15.67 -16.40 34.69
CA ASP A 477 14.72 -17.48 34.39
C ASP A 477 13.56 -17.09 33.43
N SER A 478 13.73 -16.02 32.62
CA SER A 478 12.70 -15.50 31.73
C SER A 478 12.77 -16.07 30.31
N THR A 479 13.93 -16.59 29.91
CA THR A 479 14.18 -17.17 28.59
C THR A 479 15.08 -18.39 28.68
N ALA A 480 15.10 -19.17 27.61
CA ALA A 480 15.90 -20.37 27.50
C ALA A 480 16.45 -20.52 26.08
N THR A 481 17.68 -21.03 25.96
CA THR A 481 18.34 -21.23 24.68
C THR A 481 18.83 -22.67 24.49
N PHE A 482 18.93 -23.09 23.23
CA PHE A 482 19.52 -24.37 22.84
C PHE A 482 20.02 -24.32 21.39
N SER A 483 20.94 -25.23 21.05
CA SER A 483 21.48 -25.38 19.70
C SER A 483 21.88 -26.84 19.44
N PHE A 484 22.05 -27.19 18.17
CA PHE A 484 22.45 -28.53 17.75
C PHE A 484 23.57 -28.49 16.72
N THR A 485 24.35 -29.56 16.66
CA THR A 485 25.42 -29.76 15.66
C THR A 485 24.90 -30.36 14.35
N GLU A 486 23.65 -30.81 14.32
CA GLU A 486 22.96 -31.39 13.18
C GLU A 486 21.48 -30.97 13.18
N ASP A 487 20.86 -30.96 12.00
CA ASP A 487 19.43 -30.65 11.85
C ASP A 487 18.59 -31.61 12.72
N THR A 488 17.84 -31.04 13.66
CA THR A 488 17.16 -31.80 14.72
C THR A 488 15.71 -31.33 14.84
N TYR A 489 14.75 -32.26 14.84
CA TYR A 489 13.38 -31.94 15.20
C TYR A 489 13.21 -31.93 16.72
N VAL A 490 12.57 -30.88 17.25
CA VAL A 490 12.41 -30.62 18.68
C VAL A 490 10.94 -30.41 19.03
N ARG A 491 10.55 -30.82 20.23
CA ARG A 491 9.35 -30.32 20.91
C ARG A 491 9.74 -29.65 22.22
N ILE A 492 9.09 -28.53 22.53
CA ILE A 492 9.26 -27.80 23.78
C ILE A 492 7.95 -27.73 24.56
N ASN A 493 8.05 -27.67 25.89
CA ASN A 493 6.90 -27.39 26.75
C ASN A 493 6.50 -25.90 26.56
N CYS A 494 5.21 -25.62 26.42
CA CYS A 494 4.68 -24.29 26.06
C CYS A 494 3.86 -23.61 27.19
N GLY A 495 4.09 -23.97 28.45
CA GLY A 495 3.38 -23.37 29.59
C GLY A 495 1.85 -23.54 29.54
N ARG A 496 1.11 -22.68 30.26
CA ARG A 496 -0.36 -22.73 30.35
C ARG A 496 -1.13 -21.91 29.32
N ASN A 497 -0.51 -20.84 28.84
CA ASN A 497 -1.05 -20.02 27.77
C ASN A 497 -0.17 -20.22 26.55
N LEU A 498 -0.62 -21.07 25.63
CA LEU A 498 0.12 -21.41 24.43
C LEU A 498 0.45 -20.15 23.60
N ASP A 499 -0.44 -19.15 23.58
CA ASP A 499 -0.28 -17.92 22.80
C ASP A 499 0.79 -16.99 23.38
N SER A 500 1.18 -17.16 24.65
CA SER A 500 2.21 -16.34 25.28
C SER A 500 3.63 -16.89 25.10
N ILE A 501 3.83 -17.98 24.36
CA ILE A 501 5.16 -18.56 24.12
C ILE A 501 5.66 -18.23 22.72
N ILE A 502 6.91 -17.84 22.62
CA ILE A 502 7.64 -17.53 21.41
C ILE A 502 8.92 -18.36 21.41
N LEU A 503 9.18 -19.09 20.32
CA LEU A 503 10.48 -19.71 20.03
C LEU A 503 10.96 -19.17 18.69
N THR A 504 12.11 -18.53 18.64
CA THR A 504 12.73 -18.01 17.41
C THR A 504 14.21 -18.39 17.36
N GLU A 505 14.90 -18.04 16.28
CA GLU A 505 16.38 -17.92 16.34
C GLU A 505 16.75 -16.81 17.34
N GLU A 506 17.84 -16.99 18.08
CA GLU A 506 18.27 -16.02 19.11
C GLU A 506 18.57 -14.64 18.52
N SER A 507 19.13 -14.59 17.31
CA SER A 507 19.49 -13.36 16.59
C SER A 507 18.32 -12.45 16.27
N ILE A 508 17.10 -13.00 16.23
CA ILE A 508 15.85 -12.30 15.93
C ILE A 508 14.88 -12.32 17.11
N PHE A 509 15.29 -12.87 18.25
CA PHE A 509 14.46 -12.85 19.45
C PHE A 509 14.34 -11.39 19.92
N PRO A 510 13.13 -10.89 20.25
CA PRO A 510 12.93 -9.49 20.60
C PRO A 510 13.91 -9.00 21.69
N ASP A 511 14.47 -7.80 21.53
CA ASP A 511 15.32 -7.13 22.52
C ASP A 511 15.11 -5.61 22.44
N PRO A 512 14.55 -4.94 23.47
CA PRO A 512 14.19 -5.51 24.78
C PRO A 512 12.98 -6.44 24.72
N PHE A 513 13.11 -7.65 25.28
CA PHE A 513 11.98 -8.51 25.58
C PHE A 513 11.50 -8.22 27.00
N SER A 514 10.29 -7.67 27.15
CA SER A 514 9.65 -7.52 28.45
C SER A 514 8.70 -8.68 28.71
N TYR A 515 9.14 -9.66 29.49
CA TYR A 515 8.27 -10.71 29.98
C TYR A 515 7.43 -10.17 31.16
N SER A 516 6.15 -9.90 30.91
CA SER A 516 5.20 -9.65 31.99
C SER A 516 4.59 -10.98 32.43
N GLN A 517 4.89 -11.41 33.66
CA GLN A 517 4.03 -12.40 34.31
C GLN A 517 2.66 -11.75 34.48
N GLY A 518 1.72 -12.15 33.62
CA GLY A 518 0.41 -11.52 33.56
C GLY A 518 0.40 -10.28 32.66
N GLY A 519 0.65 -10.50 31.37
CA GLY A 519 0.25 -9.67 30.24
C GLY A 519 0.10 -8.19 30.54
N ASN A 520 1.16 -7.42 30.26
CA ASN A 520 1.19 -6.08 29.68
C ASN A 520 2.64 -5.57 29.73
N ILE A 521 3.17 -5.03 28.61
CA ILE A 521 3.75 -3.68 28.51
C ILE A 521 4.31 -3.42 27.08
N LEU A 522 3.68 -2.43 26.41
CA LEU A 522 4.18 -1.24 25.70
C LEU A 522 5.47 -1.32 24.84
N ASN A 523 5.42 -0.80 23.60
CA ASN A 523 6.08 0.49 23.28
C ASN A 523 5.83 1.08 21.87
N GLU A 524 5.70 2.40 21.88
CA GLU A 524 6.03 3.44 20.88
C GLU A 524 6.27 3.02 19.41
N SER A 525 5.24 3.13 18.57
CA SER A 525 5.21 3.90 17.30
C SER A 525 4.09 3.43 16.34
N PHE A 526 3.44 4.41 15.68
CA PHE A 526 2.67 4.31 14.42
C PHE A 526 1.23 3.75 14.38
N ILE A 527 0.27 4.56 13.89
CA ILE A 527 -0.69 4.29 12.78
C ILE A 527 -1.98 5.14 12.91
N LEU A 528 -2.69 5.64 11.89
CA LEU A 528 -2.49 6.12 10.50
C LEU A 528 -3.81 6.89 10.20
N ASN A 529 -3.76 7.96 9.38
CA ASN A 529 -4.92 8.82 9.08
C ASN A 529 -5.85 8.25 7.98
N GLU A 530 -7.00 8.89 7.69
CA GLU A 530 -8.02 8.39 6.75
C GLU A 530 -7.54 8.13 5.29
N SER A 531 -6.52 8.83 4.81
CA SER A 531 -5.90 8.53 3.50
C SER A 531 -5.01 7.28 3.55
N GLN A 532 -4.33 7.08 4.69
CA GLN A 532 -3.54 5.91 4.98
C GLN A 532 -4.43 4.71 5.38
N LYS A 533 -5.61 4.94 5.96
CA LYS A 533 -6.68 3.95 6.15
C LYS A 533 -7.29 3.52 4.82
N LYS A 534 -7.52 4.41 3.85
CA LYS A 534 -7.93 4.03 2.47
C LYS A 534 -6.85 3.29 1.68
N GLN A 535 -5.56 3.60 1.89
CA GLN A 535 -4.46 2.81 1.36
C GLN A 535 -4.37 1.44 2.05
N VAL A 536 -4.63 1.37 3.36
CA VAL A 536 -4.76 0.12 4.14
C VAL A 536 -6.01 -0.68 3.78
N GLU A 537 -7.14 -0.06 3.41
CA GLU A 537 -8.36 -0.74 2.95
C GLU A 537 -8.18 -1.33 1.54
N ASN A 538 -7.51 -0.60 0.62
CA ASN A 538 -7.04 -1.16 -0.66
C ASN A 538 -5.97 -2.26 -0.49
N ILE A 539 -5.22 -2.23 0.61
CA ILE A 539 -4.29 -3.30 1.00
C ILE A 539 -5.01 -4.42 1.78
N SER A 540 -6.15 -4.18 2.45
CA SER A 540 -6.88 -5.18 3.26
C SER A 540 -7.85 -6.02 2.44
N GLU A 541 -8.38 -5.51 1.34
CA GLU A 541 -8.92 -6.39 0.29
C GLU A 541 -7.82 -7.32 -0.28
N ASN A 542 -6.55 -6.94 -0.14
CA ASN A 542 -5.36 -7.77 -0.45
C ASN A 542 -4.71 -8.45 0.79
N ALA A 543 -5.19 -8.19 2.02
CA ALA A 543 -4.68 -8.72 3.28
C ALA A 543 -5.69 -9.63 4.00
N ILE A 544 -6.83 -9.90 3.38
CA ILE A 544 -7.27 -11.29 3.39
C ILE A 544 -6.11 -12.03 2.71
N ASN A 545 -5.35 -12.81 3.48
CA ASN A 545 -4.59 -13.86 2.85
C ASN A 545 -5.63 -14.79 2.20
N ASN A 546 -6.00 -14.49 0.96
CA ASN A 546 -7.01 -15.20 0.19
C ASN A 546 -6.63 -16.67 -0.02
N LEU A 547 -5.38 -17.02 0.28
CA LEU A 547 -4.82 -18.36 0.25
C LEU A 547 -4.92 -19.07 1.62
N ALA A 548 -5.17 -18.36 2.72
CA ALA A 548 -5.29 -18.97 4.05
C ALA A 548 -6.39 -20.01 4.09
N ASN A 549 -6.07 -21.19 4.62
CA ASN A 549 -6.95 -22.36 4.70
C ASN A 549 -7.47 -22.87 3.35
N LYS A 550 -6.96 -22.36 2.22
CA LYS A 550 -7.30 -22.85 0.89
C LYS A 550 -6.65 -24.19 0.63
N ILE A 551 -7.39 -25.08 -0.02
CA ILE A 551 -6.93 -26.42 -0.36
C ILE A 551 -6.17 -26.37 -1.69
N ILE A 552 -4.90 -26.74 -1.70
CA ILE A 552 -4.04 -26.68 -2.89
C ILE A 552 -3.32 -28.00 -3.18
N ALA A 553 -3.27 -28.39 -4.45
CA ALA A 553 -2.38 -29.45 -4.92
C ALA A 553 -1.34 -28.87 -5.88
N TRP A 554 -0.10 -29.35 -5.74
CA TRP A 554 0.99 -29.05 -6.67
C TRP A 554 1.44 -30.32 -7.36
N ASP A 555 1.80 -30.24 -8.64
CA ASP A 555 2.42 -31.36 -9.34
C ASP A 555 3.43 -30.88 -10.39
N GLY A 556 4.47 -31.68 -10.62
CA GLY A 556 5.56 -31.30 -11.52
C GLY A 556 6.82 -32.13 -11.36
N ASP A 557 7.96 -31.58 -11.78
CA ASP A 557 9.22 -32.31 -11.87
C ASP A 557 10.18 -32.05 -10.69
N SER A 558 11.49 -32.26 -10.89
CA SER A 558 12.53 -32.05 -9.87
C SER A 558 12.59 -30.61 -9.37
N ILE A 559 12.18 -29.64 -10.19
CA ILE A 559 12.15 -28.23 -9.83
C ILE A 559 10.97 -27.97 -8.89
N ALA A 560 9.78 -28.43 -9.23
CA ALA A 560 8.63 -28.32 -8.34
C ALA A 560 8.78 -29.19 -7.06
N ALA A 561 9.50 -30.32 -7.13
CA ALA A 561 9.82 -31.18 -5.99
C ALA A 561 10.86 -30.57 -5.04
N GLY A 562 11.73 -29.69 -5.54
CA GLY A 562 12.77 -29.05 -4.75
C GLY A 562 14.01 -29.91 -4.54
N ASP A 563 14.43 -30.71 -5.54
CA ASP A 563 15.52 -31.69 -5.37
C ASP A 563 16.85 -31.11 -4.84
N LYS A 564 17.07 -29.80 -5.00
CA LYS A 564 18.27 -29.07 -4.54
C LYS A 564 17.98 -27.92 -3.55
N GLY A 565 16.78 -27.85 -2.98
CA GLY A 565 16.40 -26.78 -2.05
C GLY A 565 15.02 -26.95 -1.40
N THR A 566 14.51 -25.89 -0.78
CA THR A 566 13.11 -25.89 -0.30
C THR A 566 12.19 -25.45 -1.44
N PRO A 567 11.28 -26.30 -1.96
CA PRO A 567 10.48 -25.96 -3.14
C PRO A 567 9.51 -24.81 -2.88
N TRP A 568 9.13 -24.08 -3.94
CA TRP A 568 8.17 -22.97 -3.86
C TRP A 568 6.85 -23.39 -3.20
N ALA A 569 6.38 -24.60 -3.51
CA ALA A 569 5.16 -25.16 -2.93
C ALA A 569 5.20 -25.13 -1.40
N SER A 570 6.29 -25.60 -0.78
CA SER A 570 6.46 -25.62 0.68
C SER A 570 6.57 -24.21 1.25
N ILE A 571 7.31 -23.31 0.59
CA ILE A 571 7.48 -21.92 1.01
C ILE A 571 6.12 -21.20 1.02
N ILE A 572 5.38 -21.30 -0.09
CA ILE A 572 4.11 -20.58 -0.29
C ILE A 572 3.02 -21.15 0.60
N MET A 573 2.88 -22.49 0.68
CA MET A 573 1.88 -23.13 1.53
C MET A 573 2.12 -22.82 3.01
N SER A 574 3.37 -22.90 3.47
CA SER A 574 3.74 -22.58 4.86
C SER A 574 3.46 -21.11 5.18
N LYS A 575 4.00 -20.19 4.36
CA LYS A 575 3.84 -18.74 4.51
C LYS A 575 2.37 -18.34 4.55
N ASN A 576 1.54 -18.95 3.71
CA ASN A 576 0.14 -18.58 3.56
C ASN A 576 -0.83 -19.47 4.36
N LYS A 577 -0.36 -20.43 5.16
CA LYS A 577 -1.23 -21.36 5.91
C LYS A 577 -2.23 -22.10 5.00
N MET A 578 -1.79 -22.52 3.82
CA MET A 578 -2.61 -23.31 2.90
C MET A 578 -2.63 -24.78 3.34
N ILE A 579 -3.71 -25.48 3.03
CA ILE A 579 -3.85 -26.92 3.28
C ILE A 579 -3.58 -27.63 1.95
N GLY A 580 -2.64 -28.57 1.89
CA GLY A 580 -2.30 -29.12 0.59
C GLY A 580 -1.14 -30.07 0.55
N LYS A 581 -0.84 -30.56 -0.64
CA LYS A 581 0.27 -31.48 -0.88
C LYS A 581 0.99 -31.16 -2.19
N ASN A 582 2.31 -31.27 -2.13
CA ASN A 582 3.15 -31.29 -3.31
C ASN A 582 3.34 -32.73 -3.78
N PHE A 583 2.83 -33.05 -4.97
CA PHE A 583 2.92 -34.37 -5.62
C PHE A 583 4.09 -34.46 -6.60
N SER A 584 4.84 -33.37 -6.80
CA SER A 584 5.97 -33.34 -7.72
C SER A 584 7.04 -34.38 -7.38
N VAL A 585 7.66 -34.93 -8.42
CA VAL A 585 8.68 -35.97 -8.29
C VAL A 585 9.87 -35.65 -9.18
N GLY A 586 11.07 -35.83 -8.65
CA GLY A 586 12.33 -35.71 -9.39
C GLY A 586 12.34 -36.51 -10.69
N GLY A 587 12.57 -35.83 -11.81
CA GLY A 587 12.58 -36.46 -13.14
C GLY A 587 11.20 -36.74 -13.75
N ALA A 588 10.11 -36.17 -13.24
CA ALA A 588 8.80 -36.33 -13.85
C ALA A 588 8.74 -35.75 -15.28
N THR A 589 7.89 -36.34 -16.13
CA THR A 589 7.55 -35.81 -17.45
C THR A 589 6.06 -35.47 -17.51
N ILE A 590 5.67 -34.58 -18.41
CA ILE A 590 4.26 -34.35 -18.73
C ILE A 590 3.71 -35.53 -19.53
N THR A 591 4.47 -35.97 -20.53
CA THR A 591 4.10 -37.08 -21.41
C THR A 591 4.11 -38.39 -20.63
N SER A 592 3.05 -39.19 -20.80
CA SER A 592 2.97 -40.54 -20.23
C SER A 592 3.76 -41.55 -21.05
N GLY A 593 3.97 -42.75 -20.51
CA GLY A 593 4.71 -43.83 -21.18
C GLY A 593 6.23 -43.67 -21.17
N THR A 594 6.77 -42.60 -20.56
CA THR A 594 8.22 -42.41 -20.40
C THR A 594 8.78 -43.25 -19.25
N THR A 595 10.03 -43.69 -19.40
CA THR A 595 10.70 -44.49 -18.37
C THR A 595 12.05 -43.89 -17.97
N THR A 596 12.54 -44.27 -16.80
CA THR A 596 13.95 -44.08 -16.44
C THR A 596 14.84 -44.95 -17.33
N SER A 597 16.16 -44.73 -17.25
CA SER A 597 17.15 -45.57 -17.95
C SER A 597 17.09 -47.05 -17.51
N SER A 598 16.52 -47.34 -16.35
CA SER A 598 16.30 -48.71 -15.83
C SER A 598 14.95 -49.30 -16.24
N GLY A 599 14.17 -48.63 -17.10
CA GLY A 599 12.87 -49.13 -17.59
C GLY A 599 11.72 -48.99 -16.59
N ILE A 600 11.89 -48.22 -15.51
CA ILE A 600 10.83 -47.94 -14.53
C ILE A 600 10.01 -46.75 -15.04
N ASN A 601 8.67 -46.85 -14.97
CA ASN A 601 7.80 -45.74 -15.31
C ASN A 601 8.14 -44.50 -14.48
N ARG A 602 8.26 -43.35 -15.16
CA ARG A 602 8.43 -42.06 -14.47
C ARG A 602 7.11 -41.63 -13.84
N HIS A 603 7.20 -40.63 -12.97
CA HIS A 603 6.03 -39.84 -12.60
C HIS A 603 5.54 -39.08 -13.83
N TRP A 604 4.28 -39.21 -14.17
CA TRP A 604 3.66 -38.54 -15.31
C TRP A 604 2.65 -37.53 -14.82
N VAL A 605 2.95 -36.25 -14.97
CA VAL A 605 2.11 -35.15 -14.47
C VAL A 605 0.70 -35.24 -15.09
N SER A 606 0.61 -35.59 -16.39
CA SER A 606 -0.66 -35.76 -17.09
C SER A 606 -1.55 -36.88 -16.50
N TYR A 607 -0.94 -37.98 -16.05
CA TYR A 607 -1.67 -39.13 -15.52
C TYR A 607 -1.96 -38.99 -14.02
N ASN A 608 -1.09 -38.30 -13.28
CA ASN A 608 -1.21 -38.17 -11.83
C ASN A 608 -2.41 -37.30 -11.39
N ILE A 609 -3.04 -36.55 -12.30
CA ILE A 609 -4.30 -35.84 -12.04
C ILE A 609 -5.40 -36.75 -11.47
N ASP A 610 -5.45 -38.02 -11.87
CA ASP A 610 -6.40 -39.01 -11.35
C ASP A 610 -6.11 -39.35 -9.87
N THR A 611 -4.84 -39.50 -9.50
CA THR A 611 -4.40 -39.72 -8.12
C THR A 611 -4.68 -38.49 -7.24
N ILE A 612 -4.44 -37.28 -7.78
CA ILE A 612 -4.71 -36.02 -7.08
C ILE A 612 -6.21 -35.93 -6.80
N HIS A 613 -7.07 -36.18 -7.78
CA HIS A 613 -8.53 -36.17 -7.59
C HIS A 613 -9.03 -37.22 -6.61
N GLN A 614 -8.42 -38.41 -6.61
CA GLN A 614 -8.75 -39.43 -5.63
C GLN A 614 -8.40 -39.02 -4.19
N GLN A 615 -7.25 -38.35 -3.99
CA GLN A 615 -6.81 -37.92 -2.65
C GLN A 615 -7.44 -36.59 -2.20
N TYR A 616 -7.73 -35.71 -3.14
CA TYR A 616 -8.29 -34.37 -2.95
C TYR A 616 -9.47 -34.15 -3.91
N PRO A 617 -10.66 -34.69 -3.62
CA PRO A 617 -11.82 -34.59 -4.51
C PRO A 617 -12.34 -33.15 -4.68
N ALA A 618 -11.89 -32.21 -3.82
CA ALA A 618 -12.14 -30.79 -3.93
C ALA A 618 -10.86 -29.99 -3.66
N LEU A 619 -10.61 -28.97 -4.49
CA LEU A 619 -9.45 -28.07 -4.40
C LEU A 619 -9.91 -26.61 -4.56
N ASP A 620 -9.26 -25.69 -3.89
CA ASP A 620 -9.31 -24.27 -4.24
C ASP A 620 -8.29 -23.94 -5.34
N TYR A 621 -7.11 -24.57 -5.32
CA TYR A 621 -6.03 -24.36 -6.28
C TYR A 621 -5.40 -25.68 -6.78
N LEU A 622 -5.04 -25.73 -8.07
CA LEU A 622 -4.22 -26.78 -8.67
C LEU A 622 -3.10 -26.12 -9.48
N ILE A 623 -1.85 -26.25 -9.03
CA ILE A 623 -0.70 -25.61 -9.66
C ILE A 623 0.22 -26.66 -10.25
N LEU A 624 0.47 -26.56 -11.56
CA LEU A 624 1.19 -27.55 -12.35
C LEU A 624 2.52 -26.99 -12.85
N GLU A 625 3.50 -27.84 -13.06
CA GLU A 625 4.82 -27.52 -13.59
C GLU A 625 5.35 -28.73 -14.38
N GLY A 626 6.31 -28.51 -15.29
CA GLY A 626 7.03 -29.60 -15.93
C GLY A 626 7.47 -29.30 -17.36
N GLY A 627 7.86 -30.34 -18.08
CA GLY A 627 8.31 -30.27 -19.48
C GLY A 627 9.84 -30.19 -19.64
N SER A 628 10.58 -29.95 -18.55
CA SER A 628 12.05 -29.90 -18.60
C SER A 628 12.64 -31.29 -18.93
N ASN A 629 12.09 -32.35 -18.33
CA ASN A 629 12.52 -33.72 -18.61
C ASN A 629 11.96 -34.27 -19.92
N ASP A 630 10.79 -33.80 -20.40
CA ASP A 630 10.29 -34.12 -21.73
C ASP A 630 11.28 -33.62 -22.80
N ALA A 631 11.82 -32.41 -22.61
CA ALA A 631 12.84 -31.85 -23.47
C ALA A 631 14.18 -32.61 -23.37
N ASP A 632 14.57 -33.08 -22.18
CA ASP A 632 15.77 -33.93 -22.01
C ASP A 632 15.59 -35.32 -22.64
N LEU A 633 14.36 -35.78 -22.75
CA LEU A 633 13.97 -37.07 -23.33
C LEU A 633 13.38 -36.93 -24.73
N GLU A 634 13.68 -35.86 -25.48
CA GLU A 634 13.08 -35.57 -26.79
C GLU A 634 13.07 -36.79 -27.74
N SER A 635 14.11 -37.64 -27.69
CA SER A 635 14.17 -38.90 -28.47
C SER A 635 13.11 -39.96 -28.13
N GLN A 636 12.50 -39.88 -26.95
CA GLN A 636 11.40 -40.73 -26.49
C GLN A 636 10.04 -40.05 -26.62
N ILE A 637 10.01 -38.73 -26.85
CA ILE A 637 8.77 -37.95 -26.88
C ILE A 637 8.28 -37.79 -28.31
N GLN A 638 7.05 -38.21 -28.56
CA GLN A 638 6.33 -37.80 -29.75
C GLN A 638 5.63 -36.47 -29.46
N ILE A 639 5.84 -35.44 -30.30
CA ILE A 639 5.26 -34.11 -30.04
C ILE A 639 3.73 -34.11 -30.13
N GLY A 640 3.14 -34.91 -31.01
CA GLY A 640 1.70 -34.93 -31.25
C GLY A 640 1.20 -33.70 -32.02
N ILE A 641 -0.08 -33.73 -32.41
CA ILE A 641 -0.72 -32.64 -33.16
C ILE A 641 -1.26 -31.61 -32.16
N PHE A 642 -0.95 -30.33 -32.37
CA PHE A 642 -1.65 -29.24 -31.72
C PHE A 642 -2.86 -28.86 -32.56
N ASP A 643 -4.06 -29.08 -32.03
CA ASP A 643 -5.31 -28.60 -32.62
C ASP A 643 -5.96 -27.58 -31.66
N PRO A 644 -6.03 -26.29 -32.02
CA PRO A 644 -6.61 -25.26 -31.16
C PRO A 644 -8.13 -25.35 -31.02
N LEU A 645 -8.81 -26.20 -31.80
CA LEU A 645 -10.28 -26.32 -31.81
C LEU A 645 -10.79 -27.65 -31.21
N ASP A 646 -9.92 -28.61 -30.93
CA ASP A 646 -10.31 -29.91 -30.36
C ASP A 646 -10.38 -29.87 -28.82
N PHE A 647 -11.60 -29.93 -28.27
CA PHE A 647 -11.85 -30.01 -26.82
C PHE A 647 -12.58 -31.30 -26.40
N ASP A 648 -12.92 -32.17 -27.36
CA ASP A 648 -13.79 -33.33 -27.14
C ASP A 648 -13.01 -34.63 -26.94
N GLY A 649 -11.75 -34.68 -27.39
CA GLY A 649 -10.90 -35.86 -27.27
C GLY A 649 -11.43 -37.07 -28.05
N PRO A 650 -10.91 -38.29 -27.80
CA PRO A 650 -9.95 -38.64 -26.76
C PRO A 650 -8.55 -38.11 -27.04
N PHE A 651 -7.85 -37.66 -25.99
CA PHE A 651 -6.49 -37.14 -26.10
C PHE A 651 -5.43 -38.23 -25.88
N ASP A 652 -4.47 -38.35 -26.80
CA ASP A 652 -3.35 -39.28 -26.70
C ASP A 652 -2.27 -38.74 -25.75
N ASN A 653 -2.34 -39.16 -24.49
CA ASN A 653 -1.39 -38.76 -23.46
C ASN A 653 0.01 -39.40 -23.59
N THR A 654 0.29 -40.18 -24.63
CA THR A 654 1.64 -40.65 -24.98
C THR A 654 2.37 -39.69 -25.92
N THR A 655 1.68 -38.65 -26.40
CA THR A 655 2.28 -37.52 -27.11
C THR A 655 2.31 -36.25 -26.23
N PHE A 656 3.22 -35.32 -26.49
CA PHE A 656 3.40 -34.13 -25.66
C PHE A 656 2.16 -33.21 -25.65
N HIS A 657 1.65 -32.83 -26.84
CA HIS A 657 0.43 -32.02 -26.94
C HIS A 657 -0.78 -32.77 -26.38
N GLY A 658 -0.95 -34.06 -26.74
CA GLY A 658 -2.08 -34.85 -26.25
C GLY A 658 -2.03 -35.12 -24.75
N ALA A 659 -0.84 -35.17 -24.12
CA ALA A 659 -0.70 -35.28 -22.67
C ALA A 659 -1.14 -34.01 -21.94
N LEU A 660 -0.84 -32.83 -22.49
CA LEU A 660 -1.33 -31.55 -21.98
C LEU A 660 -2.84 -31.41 -22.15
N ASP A 661 -3.37 -31.77 -23.33
CA ASP A 661 -4.82 -31.78 -23.58
C ASP A 661 -5.55 -32.73 -22.61
N TYR A 662 -5.01 -33.94 -22.41
CA TYR A 662 -5.52 -34.91 -21.44
C TYR A 662 -5.52 -34.34 -20.01
N LEU A 663 -4.40 -33.74 -19.60
CA LEU A 663 -4.23 -33.14 -18.27
C LEU A 663 -5.25 -32.03 -18.02
N PHE A 664 -5.37 -31.07 -18.93
CA PHE A 664 -6.26 -29.92 -18.75
C PHE A 664 -7.73 -30.28 -18.92
N SER A 665 -8.08 -31.16 -19.86
CA SER A 665 -9.44 -31.69 -20.00
C SER A 665 -9.90 -32.35 -18.70
N LYS A 666 -9.08 -33.21 -18.10
CA LYS A 666 -9.40 -33.85 -16.81
C LYS A 666 -9.40 -32.87 -15.65
N ALA A 667 -8.43 -31.98 -15.55
CA ALA A 667 -8.36 -31.01 -14.46
C ALA A 667 -9.61 -30.12 -14.43
N ILE A 668 -10.06 -29.59 -15.58
CA ILE A 668 -11.26 -28.76 -15.67
C ILE A 668 -12.53 -29.60 -15.40
N THR A 669 -12.56 -30.85 -15.87
CA THR A 669 -13.72 -31.74 -15.64
C THR A 669 -13.87 -32.14 -14.17
N TYR A 670 -12.76 -32.49 -13.51
CA TYR A 670 -12.75 -32.83 -12.09
C TYR A 670 -12.99 -31.62 -11.19
N TYR A 671 -12.58 -30.43 -11.63
CA TYR A 671 -12.54 -29.23 -10.81
C TYR A 671 -13.09 -27.96 -11.50
N PRO A 672 -14.38 -27.92 -11.87
CA PRO A 672 -14.97 -26.82 -12.64
C PRO A 672 -15.01 -25.44 -11.95
N GLY A 673 -14.60 -25.34 -10.68
CA GLY A 673 -14.52 -24.09 -9.91
C GLY A 673 -13.15 -23.81 -9.27
N THR A 674 -12.16 -24.66 -9.51
CA THR A 674 -10.81 -24.54 -8.93
C THR A 674 -9.95 -23.61 -9.75
N LYS A 675 -9.08 -22.87 -9.08
CA LYS A 675 -8.05 -22.04 -9.73
C LYS A 675 -6.90 -22.92 -10.21
N ILE A 676 -6.86 -23.20 -11.51
CA ILE A 676 -5.83 -24.04 -12.13
C ILE A 676 -4.79 -23.14 -12.78
N GLY A 677 -3.50 -23.43 -12.60
CA GLY A 677 -2.44 -22.66 -13.25
C GLY A 677 -1.19 -23.49 -13.57
N PHE A 678 -0.37 -22.99 -14.49
CA PHE A 678 0.89 -23.64 -14.89
C PHE A 678 2.13 -22.74 -14.64
N ILE A 679 3.22 -23.31 -14.15
CA ILE A 679 4.50 -22.64 -13.95
C ILE A 679 5.44 -23.04 -15.08
N ILE A 680 5.91 -22.06 -15.84
CA ILE A 680 7.03 -22.23 -16.75
C ILE A 680 8.31 -21.92 -15.97
N ALA A 681 9.21 -22.89 -15.88
CA ALA A 681 10.38 -22.81 -15.03
C ALA A 681 11.38 -21.70 -15.44
N VAL A 682 12.29 -21.36 -14.52
CA VAL A 682 13.37 -20.37 -14.73
C VAL A 682 14.33 -20.77 -15.85
N LYS A 683 15.14 -19.82 -16.33
CA LYS A 683 16.18 -20.10 -17.34
C LYS A 683 17.11 -21.20 -16.85
N MET A 684 17.38 -22.18 -17.69
CA MET A 684 18.22 -23.33 -17.37
C MET A 684 18.95 -23.85 -18.62
N GLY A 685 19.94 -24.72 -18.43
CA GLY A 685 20.44 -25.56 -19.52
C GLY A 685 21.58 -24.98 -20.37
N LYS A 686 22.34 -24.01 -19.84
CA LYS A 686 23.65 -23.66 -20.41
C LYS A 686 24.72 -23.75 -19.33
N GLY A 687 25.33 -24.92 -19.22
CA GLY A 687 26.39 -25.24 -18.26
C GLY A 687 27.06 -26.59 -18.56
N LYS A 688 28.11 -26.93 -17.80
CA LYS A 688 28.97 -28.13 -17.91
C LYS A 688 28.21 -29.48 -17.95
N TYR A 689 26.93 -29.51 -17.55
CA TYR A 689 26.11 -30.72 -17.40
C TYR A 689 24.87 -30.76 -18.31
N SER A 690 24.57 -29.70 -19.07
CA SER A 690 23.37 -29.62 -19.92
C SER A 690 23.57 -28.53 -20.98
N SER A 691 23.42 -28.90 -22.26
CA SER A 691 23.56 -28.00 -23.43
C SER A 691 22.28 -27.92 -24.25
N VAL A 692 21.13 -28.08 -23.60
CA VAL A 692 19.86 -28.28 -24.33
C VAL A 692 19.18 -26.93 -24.57
N SER A 693 19.23 -26.49 -25.83
CA SER A 693 18.57 -25.28 -26.33
C SER A 693 17.06 -25.47 -26.57
N ASN A 694 16.57 -26.72 -26.52
CA ASN A 694 15.19 -27.09 -26.83
C ASN A 694 14.19 -26.88 -25.67
N ARG A 695 14.63 -26.70 -24.41
CA ARG A 695 13.69 -26.58 -23.28
C ARG A 695 12.76 -25.39 -23.43
N ARG A 696 13.25 -24.29 -24.02
CA ARG A 696 12.43 -23.13 -24.35
C ARG A 696 11.33 -23.48 -25.36
N ASP A 697 11.64 -24.30 -26.36
CA ASP A 697 10.69 -24.74 -27.37
C ASP A 697 9.57 -25.63 -26.78
N PHE A 698 9.92 -26.53 -25.86
CA PHE A 698 8.92 -27.30 -25.09
C PHE A 698 8.05 -26.38 -24.21
N PHE A 699 8.64 -25.41 -23.52
CA PHE A 699 7.89 -24.44 -22.73
C PHE A 699 6.98 -23.56 -23.59
N ASP A 700 7.39 -23.19 -24.80
CA ASP A 700 6.54 -22.43 -25.73
C ASP A 700 5.37 -23.29 -26.24
N LYS A 701 5.55 -24.60 -26.45
CA LYS A 701 4.45 -25.54 -26.73
C LYS A 701 3.47 -25.66 -25.57
N ILE A 702 3.94 -25.72 -24.33
CA ILE A 702 3.07 -25.73 -23.14
C ILE A 702 2.17 -24.50 -23.12
N LYS A 703 2.73 -23.31 -23.40
CA LYS A 703 1.96 -22.05 -23.42
C LYS A 703 0.85 -22.08 -24.45
N LEU A 704 1.11 -22.61 -25.65
CA LEU A 704 0.07 -22.75 -26.69
C LEU A 704 -1.11 -23.61 -26.21
N VAL A 705 -0.84 -24.71 -25.48
CA VAL A 705 -1.91 -25.55 -24.93
C VAL A 705 -2.58 -24.89 -23.73
N CYS A 706 -1.85 -24.19 -22.88
CA CYS A 706 -2.45 -23.36 -21.82
C CYS A 706 -3.40 -22.30 -22.40
N GLU A 707 -3.00 -21.60 -23.46
CA GLU A 707 -3.83 -20.61 -24.17
C GLU A 707 -5.09 -21.24 -24.78
N LYS A 708 -4.96 -22.42 -25.41
CA LYS A 708 -6.10 -23.19 -25.92
C LYS A 708 -7.14 -23.47 -24.84
N TRP A 709 -6.72 -23.96 -23.67
CA TRP A 709 -7.62 -24.35 -22.58
C TRP A 709 -8.00 -23.21 -21.62
N GLY A 710 -7.48 -22.00 -21.85
CA GLY A 710 -7.68 -20.86 -20.96
C GLY A 710 -7.04 -21.03 -19.58
N ILE A 711 -5.98 -21.84 -19.47
CA ILE A 711 -5.22 -22.05 -18.23
C ILE A 711 -4.18 -20.94 -18.08
N PRO A 712 -4.24 -20.10 -17.03
CA PRO A 712 -3.22 -19.09 -16.77
C PRO A 712 -1.86 -19.72 -16.50
N TYR A 713 -0.78 -19.04 -16.90
CA TYR A 713 0.58 -19.47 -16.58
C TYR A 713 1.48 -18.30 -16.17
N ILE A 714 2.49 -18.60 -15.34
CA ILE A 714 3.60 -17.68 -15.04
C ILE A 714 4.85 -18.09 -15.83
N ASP A 715 5.38 -17.17 -16.63
CA ASP A 715 6.60 -17.40 -17.43
C ASP A 715 7.87 -16.97 -16.69
N LEU A 716 8.35 -17.75 -15.72
CA LEU A 716 9.58 -17.42 -14.97
C LEU A 716 10.82 -17.39 -15.87
N TRP A 717 10.82 -18.14 -16.98
CA TRP A 717 11.87 -18.04 -17.99
C TRP A 717 11.99 -16.62 -18.52
N LYS A 718 10.86 -15.93 -18.72
CA LYS A 718 10.81 -14.54 -19.19
C LYS A 718 10.96 -13.54 -18.05
N THR A 719 10.29 -13.75 -16.91
CA THR A 719 10.13 -12.74 -15.85
C THR A 719 11.19 -12.79 -14.77
N SER A 720 11.89 -13.91 -14.57
CA SER A 720 13.00 -14.01 -13.62
C SER A 720 14.35 -13.69 -14.29
N PRO A 721 15.20 -12.83 -13.68
CA PRO A 721 16.55 -12.60 -14.14
C PRO A 721 17.50 -13.76 -13.82
N MET A 722 17.11 -14.71 -12.97
CA MET A 722 17.90 -15.90 -12.68
C MET A 722 18.32 -16.58 -13.97
N ASN A 723 19.64 -16.69 -14.15
CA ASN A 723 20.23 -17.21 -15.37
C ASN A 723 21.56 -17.89 -15.04
N PRO A 724 21.68 -19.21 -15.23
CA PRO A 724 22.93 -19.92 -14.92
C PRO A 724 24.10 -19.48 -15.82
N ASN A 725 23.86 -18.75 -16.91
CA ASN A 725 24.96 -18.18 -17.72
C ASN A 725 25.72 -17.03 -17.04
N MET A 726 25.22 -16.53 -15.92
CA MET A 726 25.82 -15.41 -15.22
C MET A 726 26.43 -15.92 -13.92
N SER A 727 27.71 -15.61 -13.71
CA SER A 727 28.47 -16.07 -12.54
C SER A 727 27.89 -15.62 -11.20
N VAL A 728 27.05 -14.58 -11.20
CA VAL A 728 26.33 -14.11 -10.00
C VAL A 728 25.26 -15.11 -9.52
N TYR A 729 24.69 -15.91 -10.42
CA TYR A 729 23.62 -16.86 -10.10
C TYR A 729 24.14 -18.29 -9.93
N TRP A 730 25.25 -18.63 -10.56
CA TRP A 730 25.82 -19.97 -10.54
C TRP A 730 27.31 -19.94 -10.85
N ASN A 731 28.10 -20.76 -10.16
CA ASN A 731 29.51 -20.95 -10.48
C ASN A 731 29.74 -22.34 -11.13
N PRO A 732 30.16 -22.41 -12.41
CA PRO A 732 30.37 -23.67 -13.12
C PRO A 732 31.60 -24.47 -12.64
N ASP A 733 32.50 -23.85 -11.87
CA ASP A 733 33.70 -24.50 -11.35
C ASP A 733 33.45 -25.26 -10.04
N LEU A 734 32.29 -25.04 -9.41
CA LEU A 734 31.89 -25.67 -8.16
C LEU A 734 31.00 -26.89 -8.40
N THR A 735 31.02 -27.84 -7.47
CA THR A 735 30.03 -28.93 -7.42
C THR A 735 28.64 -28.38 -7.06
N PRO A 736 27.55 -29.14 -7.30
CA PRO A 736 26.22 -28.73 -6.86
C PRO A 736 26.14 -28.45 -5.35
N GLU A 737 26.79 -29.29 -4.54
CA GLU A 737 26.85 -29.15 -3.09
C GLU A 737 27.62 -27.89 -2.67
N GLU A 738 28.73 -27.58 -3.35
CA GLU A 738 29.52 -26.37 -3.12
C GLU A 738 28.75 -25.10 -3.53
N ASN A 739 28.03 -25.13 -4.66
CA ASN A 739 27.17 -24.03 -5.08
C ASN A 739 26.08 -23.73 -4.04
N ILE A 740 25.43 -24.78 -3.49
CA ILE A 740 24.45 -24.65 -2.42
C ILE A 740 25.10 -24.06 -1.16
N ALA A 741 26.25 -24.60 -0.74
CA ALA A 741 26.95 -24.15 0.47
C ALA A 741 27.43 -22.69 0.37
N GLN A 742 27.77 -22.21 -0.83
CA GLN A 742 28.19 -20.83 -1.08
C GLN A 742 27.00 -19.87 -1.36
N GLY A 743 25.76 -20.35 -1.30
CA GLY A 743 24.57 -19.51 -1.43
C GLY A 743 24.28 -19.05 -2.86
N TYR A 744 24.78 -19.77 -3.88
CA TYR A 744 24.39 -19.50 -5.27
C TYR A 744 22.91 -19.86 -5.50
N TYR A 745 22.32 -19.26 -6.53
CA TYR A 745 20.90 -19.42 -6.85
C TYR A 745 20.60 -20.75 -7.55
N TYR A 746 21.58 -21.35 -8.24
CA TYR A 746 21.49 -22.67 -8.86
C TYR A 746 22.52 -23.62 -8.26
N ALA A 747 22.16 -24.90 -8.18
CA ALA A 747 23.09 -25.97 -7.83
C ALA A 747 23.90 -26.43 -9.05
N ASP A 748 23.22 -26.77 -10.15
CA ASP A 748 23.80 -27.53 -11.27
C ASP A 748 23.38 -26.97 -12.65
N SER A 749 23.23 -25.65 -12.76
CA SER A 749 22.72 -24.92 -13.94
C SER A 749 21.27 -25.22 -14.35
N GLN A 750 20.59 -26.09 -13.61
CA GLN A 750 19.19 -26.44 -13.84
C GLN A 750 18.35 -26.20 -12.58
N HIS A 751 18.73 -26.80 -11.46
CA HIS A 751 17.93 -26.77 -10.25
C HIS A 751 18.24 -25.53 -9.40
N PRO A 752 17.21 -24.75 -9.03
CA PRO A 752 17.36 -23.71 -8.01
C PRO A 752 17.81 -24.30 -6.67
N THR A 753 18.61 -23.55 -5.92
CA THR A 753 18.89 -23.82 -4.50
C THR A 753 17.80 -23.19 -3.63
N THR A 754 17.84 -23.37 -2.31
CA THR A 754 16.96 -22.63 -1.38
C THR A 754 17.01 -21.11 -1.59
N VAL A 755 18.17 -20.54 -1.94
CA VAL A 755 18.31 -19.12 -2.27
C VAL A 755 17.53 -18.78 -3.54
N GLY A 756 17.65 -19.61 -4.58
CA GLY A 756 16.88 -19.49 -5.81
C GLY A 756 15.37 -19.61 -5.61
N TYR A 757 14.93 -20.59 -4.81
CA TYR A 757 13.51 -20.79 -4.46
C TYR A 757 12.96 -19.61 -3.65
N ASN A 758 13.69 -19.11 -2.64
CA ASN A 758 13.28 -17.93 -1.87
C ASN A 758 13.15 -16.68 -2.75
N TYR A 759 13.98 -16.56 -3.80
CA TYR A 759 13.90 -15.45 -4.74
C TYR A 759 12.66 -15.53 -5.66
N THR A 760 12.27 -16.74 -6.08
CA THR A 760 11.19 -16.95 -7.07
C THR A 760 9.83 -17.24 -6.45
N ALA A 761 9.77 -17.77 -5.22
CA ALA A 761 8.51 -18.04 -4.52
C ALA A 761 7.59 -16.80 -4.39
N PRO A 762 8.09 -15.59 -4.07
CA PRO A 762 7.25 -14.39 -4.04
C PRO A 762 6.62 -14.04 -5.40
N MET A 763 7.30 -14.34 -6.50
CA MET A 763 6.78 -14.11 -7.86
C MET A 763 5.61 -15.05 -8.15
N ILE A 764 5.77 -16.33 -7.82
CA ILE A 764 4.74 -17.36 -7.97
C ILE A 764 3.56 -17.08 -7.05
N GLU A 765 3.81 -16.75 -5.78
CA GLU A 765 2.76 -16.40 -4.82
C GLU A 765 1.91 -15.23 -5.30
N SER A 766 2.56 -14.18 -5.81
CA SER A 766 1.86 -13.00 -6.34
C SER A 766 0.97 -13.39 -7.53
N TRP A 767 1.45 -14.26 -8.41
CA TRP A 767 0.66 -14.77 -9.53
C TRP A 767 -0.50 -15.66 -9.08
N ILE A 768 -0.30 -16.57 -8.11
CA ILE A 768 -1.38 -17.41 -7.57
C ILE A 768 -2.53 -16.57 -7.01
N LYS A 769 -2.22 -15.43 -6.38
CA LYS A 769 -3.23 -14.48 -5.89
C LYS A 769 -4.03 -13.79 -7.00
N THR A 770 -3.58 -13.86 -8.26
CA THR A 770 -4.29 -13.31 -9.43
C THR A 770 -5.20 -14.30 -10.15
N LEU A 771 -5.14 -15.60 -9.79
CA LEU A 771 -5.89 -16.66 -10.47
C LEU A 771 -7.41 -16.56 -10.29
#